data_AF-A0A945GNE4-F1
#
_entry.id   AF-A0A945GNE4-F1
#
_cell.length_a   1.000
_cell.length_b   1.000
_cell.length_c   1.000
_cell.angle_alpha   90.00
_cell.angle_beta   90.00
_cell.angle_gamma   90.00
#
_symmetry.space_group_name_H-M   'P 1'
#
loop_
_entity.id
_entity.type
_entity.pdbx_description
1 polymer ?
#
loop_
_entity_poly.entity_id
_entity_poly.type
_entity_poly.pdbx_seq_one_letter_code
_entity_poly.pdbx_strand_id
1 'polypeptide(L)'
;MKVLVAEDSPSMLKIVVTMLHSMGYDDVVEFPNGSKAWDHVRDNKVEFLLTDCNMPMMSGLELTQKVRSQYSSAELPVLMFTTLNSKEDILAAVRAGVNGYIVKPFNQLKLKGQIEKILTWQEGGSLQDWVQKISAGNRRPSIQDTSPLVIMGEKVSAPSELGKPDNKEYTRVLSGVIDSIGQLNEEFDGLHMSYYLDSDSNDLVRQIRHHRNRLKLLLVSSEIGGGGVTMARLARINQSTPMAVGLLLHAIHEIPRKERDGLQKAGVLLLERHQLNRNFLKQLFREHVVAQVHETLVEKPTAEQIAERVETDISLMTSLPVLPVVYHRIMKLSRYRDSAMQEWVAAVETDPLSSAMIIRRANSPIYGFKAKVNDAAKAVNLLGKSTVKELIVSDTLRRSFATTQEKNFHLEDYWLHSLATGMIARILHFPSDRSQLDAEQKKDFESWELSDATISTLEALGLDRKFALAEEEDPFVGGMMHDLGKVALVYCYPGLFPAIVDGLEKVGWKAPMGKAEETVAGIDHTQVGQILARSWGLDESLGRVVAQHHAPAEEDRFSQLVALASFFAGVVYPYPKNAGYPPIQAMQEMVSEGGQTLGIDLDDEDQVKAVRAFLPGEWVEKSGMEFDKLLALGMQLCPDIEKLVEKIRSSMQD
;
A
#
# COMPACT_ATOMS: atom_id res chain seq x y z
N MET A 1 28.58 31.62 5.14
CA MET A 1 28.44 30.90 6.43
C MET A 1 29.78 30.30 6.76
N LYS A 2 30.40 30.69 7.87
CA LYS A 2 31.70 30.18 8.29
C LYS A 2 31.55 28.87 9.05
N VAL A 3 32.04 27.78 8.47
CA VAL A 3 31.90 26.41 8.97
C VAL A 3 33.22 25.94 9.57
N LEU A 4 33.21 25.50 10.82
CA LEU A 4 34.37 24.86 11.44
C LEU A 4 34.20 23.34 11.40
N VAL A 5 35.25 22.63 10.97
CA VAL A 5 35.29 21.16 10.98
C VAL A 5 36.42 20.69 11.90
N ALA A 6 36.07 19.92 12.93
CA ALA A 6 37.01 19.26 13.84
C ALA A 6 37.00 17.74 13.57
N GLU A 7 38.10 17.21 13.04
CA GLU A 7 38.23 15.80 12.66
C GLU A 7 39.72 15.41 12.67
N ASP A 8 40.07 14.32 13.35
CA ASP A 8 41.46 13.90 13.56
C ASP A 8 42.01 13.04 12.42
N SER A 9 41.14 12.42 11.62
CA SER A 9 41.52 11.70 10.40
C SER A 9 41.69 12.67 9.21
N PRO A 10 42.92 12.86 8.68
CA PRO A 10 43.15 13.77 7.54
C PRO A 10 42.38 13.37 6.28
N SER A 11 42.14 12.06 6.11
CA SER A 11 41.40 11.53 4.97
C SER A 11 39.92 11.88 5.07
N MET A 12 39.31 11.73 6.26
CA MET A 12 37.90 12.05 6.49
C MET A 12 37.66 13.56 6.44
N LEU A 13 38.56 14.35 7.03
CA LEU A 13 38.53 15.80 6.98
C LEU A 13 38.49 16.30 5.53
N LYS A 14 39.38 15.78 4.67
CA LYS A 14 39.40 16.12 3.24
C LYS A 14 38.10 15.76 2.52
N ILE A 15 37.51 14.61 2.84
CA ILE A 15 36.22 14.18 2.26
C ILE A 15 35.10 15.14 2.68
N VAL A 16 34.98 15.45 3.97
CA VAL A 16 33.94 16.33 4.51
C VAL A 16 34.07 17.74 3.92
N VAL A 17 35.28 18.29 3.86
CA VAL A 17 35.54 19.62 3.28
C VAL A 17 35.19 19.65 1.79
N THR A 18 35.55 18.60 1.03
CA THR A 18 35.18 18.48 -0.39
C THR A 18 33.66 18.47 -0.56
N MET A 19 32.95 17.72 0.29
CA MET A 19 31.48 17.69 0.29
C MET A 19 30.90 19.08 0.61
N LEU A 20 31.43 19.78 1.61
CA LEU A 20 30.97 21.13 1.98
C LEU A 20 31.16 22.16 0.86
N HIS A 21 32.34 22.19 0.23
CA HIS A 21 32.59 23.07 -0.93
C HIS A 21 31.63 22.77 -2.08
N SER A 22 31.39 21.48 -2.39
CA SER A 22 30.43 21.11 -3.45
C SER A 22 28.97 21.46 -3.14
N MET A 23 28.64 21.78 -1.88
CA MET A 23 27.33 22.29 -1.45
C MET A 23 27.27 23.83 -1.41
N GLY A 24 28.36 24.53 -1.73
CA GLY A 24 28.44 26.00 -1.70
C GLY A 24 28.88 26.60 -0.36
N TYR A 25 29.44 25.82 0.55
CA TYR A 25 30.05 26.33 1.79
C TYR A 25 31.54 26.59 1.57
N ASP A 26 31.89 27.79 1.08
CA ASP A 26 33.28 28.14 0.69
C ASP A 26 34.18 28.62 1.85
N ASP A 27 33.60 29.01 2.99
CA ASP A 27 34.34 29.50 4.17
C ASP A 27 34.44 28.40 5.23
N VAL A 28 35.34 27.43 5.01
CA VAL A 28 35.56 26.28 5.89
C VAL A 28 36.91 26.40 6.61
N VAL A 29 36.91 26.26 7.93
CA VAL A 29 38.12 26.22 8.76
C VAL A 29 38.28 24.86 9.44
N GLU A 30 39.47 24.29 9.34
CA GLU A 30 39.74 22.88 9.67
C GLU A 30 40.65 22.75 10.89
N PHE A 31 40.34 21.80 11.79
CA PHE A 31 41.15 21.50 12.97
C PHE A 31 41.29 20.00 13.22
N PRO A 32 42.49 19.51 13.59
CA PRO A 32 42.74 18.09 13.77
C PRO A 32 42.33 17.53 15.14
N ASN A 33 41.70 18.33 16.01
CA ASN A 33 41.24 17.92 17.34
C ASN A 33 40.35 18.99 17.99
N GLY A 34 39.62 18.58 19.03
CA GLY A 34 38.70 19.46 19.74
C GLY A 34 39.38 20.63 20.49
N SER A 35 40.62 20.48 20.95
CA SER A 35 41.29 21.56 21.70
C SER A 35 41.60 22.76 20.81
N LYS A 36 42.18 22.52 19.62
CA LYS A 36 42.46 23.60 18.66
C LYS A 36 41.18 24.19 18.07
N ALA A 37 40.17 23.36 17.83
CA ALA A 37 38.85 23.82 17.43
C ALA A 37 38.25 24.77 18.47
N TRP A 38 38.34 24.43 19.76
CA TRP A 38 37.88 25.28 20.86
C TRP A 38 38.60 26.63 20.93
N ASP A 39 39.93 26.64 20.81
CA ASP A 39 40.69 27.90 20.80
C ASP A 39 40.23 28.81 19.66
N HIS A 40 39.95 28.26 18.48
CA HIS A 40 39.43 29.04 17.36
C HIS A 40 38.00 29.54 17.62
N VAL A 41 37.10 28.70 18.13
CA VAL A 41 35.71 29.08 18.47
C VAL A 41 35.69 30.21 19.50
N ARG A 42 36.59 30.19 20.50
CA ARG A 42 36.68 31.25 21.51
C ARG A 42 37.11 32.58 20.91
N ASP A 43 38.06 32.55 19.98
CA ASP A 43 38.75 33.75 19.49
C ASP A 43 38.16 34.29 18.18
N ASN A 44 37.27 33.54 17.51
CA ASN A 44 36.72 33.86 16.19
C ASN A 44 35.22 33.54 16.08
N LYS A 45 34.48 34.31 15.27
CA LYS A 45 33.08 33.98 14.97
C LYS A 45 33.01 32.71 14.11
N VAL A 46 32.25 31.72 14.57
CA VAL A 46 31.91 30.48 13.85
C VAL A 46 30.39 30.40 13.77
N GLU A 47 29.85 30.01 12.62
CA GLU A 47 28.39 29.98 12.37
C GLU A 47 27.85 28.55 12.32
N PHE A 48 28.71 27.55 12.14
CA PHE A 48 28.34 26.14 12.20
C PHE A 48 29.54 25.28 12.56
N LEU A 49 29.38 24.32 13.48
CA LEU A 49 30.43 23.40 13.91
C LEU A 49 30.09 21.96 13.49
N LEU A 50 30.99 21.32 12.74
CA LEU A 50 31.01 19.89 12.52
C LEU A 50 32.15 19.29 13.33
N THR A 51 31.88 18.24 14.10
CA THR A 51 32.89 17.61 14.95
C THR A 51 32.79 16.10 14.91
N ASP A 52 33.92 15.41 14.80
CA ASP A 52 33.96 13.99 15.11
C ASP A 52 33.75 13.74 16.60
N CYS A 53 33.12 12.63 16.95
CA CYS A 53 32.89 12.24 18.33
C CYS A 53 34.20 11.87 19.05
N ASN A 54 35.09 11.12 18.39
CA ASN A 54 36.28 10.53 18.98
C ASN A 54 37.55 11.18 18.43
N MET A 55 38.05 12.19 19.13
CA MET A 55 39.29 12.88 18.76
C MET A 55 40.29 12.88 19.92
N PRO A 56 41.61 12.91 19.65
CA PRO A 56 42.64 13.01 20.67
C PRO A 56 42.61 14.37 21.37
N MET A 57 43.13 14.40 22.60
CA MET A 57 43.20 15.57 23.51
C MET A 57 41.86 16.11 24.00
N MET A 58 40.86 16.24 23.12
CA MET A 58 39.50 16.64 23.47
C MET A 58 38.54 16.00 22.47
N SER A 59 37.62 15.19 22.99
CA SER A 59 36.56 14.55 22.22
C SER A 59 35.55 15.57 21.69
N GLY A 60 34.76 15.17 20.68
CA GLY A 60 33.67 16.00 20.19
C GLY A 60 32.60 16.27 21.24
N LEU A 61 32.38 15.33 22.17
CA LEU A 61 31.44 15.49 23.28
C LEU A 61 31.91 16.59 24.24
N GLU A 62 33.17 16.56 24.65
CA GLU A 62 33.77 17.58 25.52
C GLU A 62 33.82 18.95 24.82
N LEU A 63 34.15 18.97 23.53
CA LEU A 63 34.10 20.20 22.72
C LEU A 63 32.69 20.78 22.70
N THR A 64 31.67 19.95 22.44
CA THR A 64 30.27 20.39 22.40
C THR A 64 29.84 20.93 23.76
N GLN A 65 30.20 20.29 24.86
CA GLN A 65 29.91 20.78 26.21
C GLN A 65 30.56 22.14 26.49
N LYS A 66 31.81 22.36 26.05
CA LYS A 66 32.46 23.68 26.15
C LYS A 66 31.74 24.73 25.32
N VAL A 67 31.39 24.40 24.08
CA VAL A 67 30.58 25.27 23.21
C VAL A 67 29.27 25.64 23.90
N ARG A 68 28.57 24.67 24.51
CA ARG A 68 27.30 24.91 25.21
C ARG A 68 27.42 25.71 26.49
N SER A 69 28.61 25.82 27.07
CA SER A 69 28.84 26.71 28.21
C SER A 69 28.89 28.19 27.82
N GLN A 70 29.10 28.50 26.52
CA GLN A 70 29.24 29.88 26.02
C GLN A 70 28.21 30.27 24.95
N TYR A 71 27.76 29.32 24.14
CA TYR A 71 26.88 29.53 23.00
C TYR A 71 25.66 28.61 23.10
N SER A 72 24.47 29.18 22.92
CA SER A 72 23.26 28.38 22.75
C SER A 72 23.31 27.55 21.46
N SER A 73 22.42 26.55 21.37
CA SER A 73 22.25 25.75 20.15
C SER A 73 21.79 26.58 18.94
N ALA A 74 21.27 27.79 19.16
CA ALA A 74 20.89 28.74 18.12
C ALA A 74 22.03 29.71 17.75
N GLU A 75 23.02 29.93 18.60
CA GLU A 75 24.14 30.83 18.28
C GLU A 75 25.27 30.07 17.58
N LEU A 76 25.52 28.81 17.98
CA LEU A 76 26.47 27.93 17.31
C LEU A 76 25.89 26.52 17.19
N PRO A 77 25.26 26.20 16.04
CA PRO A 77 24.86 24.85 15.70
C PRO A 77 26.01 23.86 15.69
N VAL A 78 25.78 22.67 16.24
CA VAL A 78 26.77 21.59 16.28
C VAL A 78 26.17 20.33 15.64
N LEU A 79 26.80 19.85 14.56
CA LEU A 79 26.53 18.54 13.96
C LEU A 79 27.68 17.58 14.29
N MET A 80 27.36 16.45 14.91
CA MET A 80 28.37 15.48 15.32
C MET A 80 28.47 14.29 14.36
N PHE A 81 29.69 13.90 13.99
CA PHE A 81 29.96 12.64 13.30
C PHE A 81 30.23 11.52 14.32
N THR A 82 29.68 10.32 14.11
CA THR A 82 29.92 9.18 15.01
C THR A 82 30.07 7.87 14.23
N THR A 83 30.93 6.96 14.71
CA THR A 83 31.02 5.57 14.23
C THR A 83 30.08 4.63 15.01
N LEU A 84 29.48 5.12 16.10
CA LEU A 84 28.71 4.32 17.04
C LEU A 84 27.21 4.39 16.72
N ASN A 85 26.56 3.22 16.69
CA ASN A 85 25.12 3.06 16.43
C ASN A 85 24.34 2.54 17.65
N SER A 86 24.97 2.55 18.85
CA SER A 86 24.32 2.16 20.10
C SER A 86 23.41 3.29 20.62
N LYS A 87 22.38 2.93 21.39
CA LYS A 87 21.45 3.91 21.97
C LYS A 87 22.15 4.81 23.00
N GLU A 88 23.11 4.26 23.72
CA GLU A 88 23.88 4.93 24.77
C GLU A 88 24.72 6.08 24.20
N ASP A 89 25.33 5.88 23.03
CA ASP A 89 26.18 6.89 22.38
C ASP A 89 25.36 8.04 21.80
N ILE A 90 24.18 7.75 21.25
CA ILE A 90 23.22 8.78 20.81
C ILE A 90 22.76 9.62 22.01
N LEU A 91 22.45 8.98 23.14
CA LEU A 91 22.04 9.67 24.37
C LEU A 91 23.17 10.56 24.92
N ALA A 92 24.43 10.13 24.83
CA ALA A 92 25.58 10.94 25.22
C ALA A 92 25.74 12.20 24.35
N ALA A 93 25.59 12.06 23.02
CA ALA A 93 25.63 13.19 22.09
C ALA A 93 24.49 14.20 22.33
N VAL A 94 23.27 13.70 22.56
CA VAL A 94 22.11 14.56 22.90
C VAL A 94 22.35 15.30 24.21
N ARG A 95 22.86 14.62 25.25
CA ARG A 95 23.18 15.25 26.55
C ARG A 95 24.29 16.30 26.44
N ALA A 96 25.24 16.13 25.52
CA ALA A 96 26.25 17.14 25.24
C ALA A 96 25.68 18.39 24.57
N GLY A 97 24.47 18.31 23.99
CA GLY A 97 23.74 19.45 23.41
C GLY A 97 23.95 19.63 21.91
N VAL A 98 24.25 18.57 21.15
CA VAL A 98 24.34 18.64 19.69
C VAL A 98 23.00 19.04 19.06
N ASN A 99 23.02 19.73 17.92
CA ASN A 99 21.83 20.04 17.13
C ASN A 99 21.41 18.86 16.25
N GLY A 100 22.36 18.00 15.90
CA GLY A 100 22.13 16.76 15.18
C GLY A 100 23.36 15.88 15.21
N TYR A 101 23.20 14.65 14.70
CA TYR A 101 24.29 13.71 14.53
C TYR A 101 24.15 12.98 13.20
N ILE A 102 25.26 12.43 12.72
CA ILE A 102 25.31 11.60 11.52
C ILE A 102 26.26 10.43 11.72
N VAL A 103 25.77 9.23 11.41
CA VAL A 103 26.52 7.98 11.54
C VAL A 103 27.40 7.76 10.31
N LYS A 104 28.68 7.45 10.54
CA LYS A 104 29.68 7.06 9.53
C LYS A 104 29.48 5.57 9.14
N PRO A 105 29.60 5.20 7.85
CA PRO A 105 29.84 6.05 6.69
C PRO A 105 28.58 6.82 6.24
N PHE A 106 28.77 8.00 5.64
CA PHE A 106 27.69 8.82 5.08
C PHE A 106 28.07 9.39 3.70
N ASN A 107 27.06 9.72 2.90
CA ASN A 107 27.20 10.36 1.60
C ASN A 107 26.83 11.85 1.66
N GLN A 108 27.07 12.57 0.56
CA GLN A 108 26.81 14.00 0.43
C GLN A 108 25.33 14.36 0.69
N LEU A 109 24.38 13.56 0.18
CA LEU A 109 22.94 13.77 0.38
C LEU A 109 22.55 13.72 1.87
N LYS A 110 23.05 12.72 2.61
CA LYS A 110 22.76 12.56 4.04
C LYS A 110 23.35 13.70 4.88
N LEU A 111 24.56 14.14 4.54
CA LEU A 111 25.19 15.29 5.21
C LEU A 111 24.40 16.58 4.94
N LYS A 112 24.04 16.84 3.67
CA LYS A 112 23.26 18.01 3.26
C LYS A 112 21.92 18.09 4.00
N GLY A 113 21.16 16.98 4.01
CA GLY A 113 19.86 16.94 4.68
C GLY A 113 19.94 17.19 6.19
N GLN A 114 21.01 16.77 6.88
CA GLN A 114 21.20 17.07 8.31
C GLN A 114 21.56 18.55 8.54
N ILE A 115 22.41 19.13 7.71
CA ILE A 115 22.77 20.55 7.80
C ILE A 115 21.54 21.42 7.56
N GLU A 116 20.77 21.16 6.49
CA GLU A 116 19.54 21.90 6.17
C GLU A 116 18.50 21.78 7.29
N LYS A 117 18.30 20.58 7.86
CA LYS A 117 17.41 20.37 9.00
C LYS A 117 17.80 21.21 10.23
N ILE A 118 19.09 21.41 10.47
CA ILE A 118 19.60 22.20 11.59
C ILE A 118 19.47 23.70 11.31
N LEU A 119 19.78 24.14 10.09
CA LEU A 119 19.75 25.56 9.70
C LEU A 119 18.32 26.09 9.56
N THR A 120 17.39 25.30 9.02
CA THR A 120 15.95 25.67 8.93
C THR A 120 15.31 25.86 10.31
N TRP A 121 15.93 25.36 11.39
CA TRP A 121 15.52 25.61 12.78
C TRP A 121 15.86 27.03 13.26
N GLN A 122 16.78 27.74 12.61
CA GLN A 122 17.25 29.07 13.03
C GLN A 122 16.50 30.25 12.40
N GLU A 123 15.85 30.06 11.27
CA GLU A 123 15.16 31.16 10.55
C GLU A 123 13.85 31.61 11.22
N GLY A 124 13.44 30.98 12.32
CA GLY A 124 12.20 31.28 13.02
C GLY A 124 12.38 32.13 14.28
N GLY A 125 12.61 33.45 14.17
CA GLY A 125 12.38 34.50 15.19
C GLY A 125 12.96 34.32 16.62
N SER A 126 13.08 35.39 17.41
CA SER A 126 13.46 35.22 18.82
C SER A 126 12.33 34.53 19.60
N LEU A 127 12.66 33.78 20.67
CA LEU A 127 11.67 33.18 21.58
C LEU A 127 10.67 34.24 22.10
N GLN A 128 11.13 35.49 22.24
CA GLN A 128 10.33 36.63 22.68
C GLN A 128 9.32 37.08 21.61
N ASP A 129 9.72 37.11 20.34
CA ASP A 129 8.80 37.39 19.22
C ASP A 129 7.73 36.30 19.11
N TRP A 130 8.09 35.04 19.37
CA TRP A 130 7.16 33.92 19.39
C TRP A 130 6.15 34.01 20.52
N VAL A 131 6.62 34.29 21.74
CA VAL A 131 5.75 34.49 22.90
C VAL A 131 4.76 35.63 22.63
N GLN A 132 5.20 36.72 21.98
CA GLN A 132 4.30 37.81 21.57
C GLN A 132 3.29 37.37 20.50
N LYS A 133 3.71 36.66 19.45
CA LYS A 133 2.81 36.13 18.40
C LYS A 133 1.75 35.18 18.98
N ILE A 134 2.16 34.26 19.84
CA ILE A 134 1.25 33.35 20.54
C ILE A 134 0.26 34.13 21.41
N SER A 135 0.74 35.15 22.12
CA SER A 135 -0.11 36.03 22.96
C SER A 135 -1.12 36.84 22.14
N ALA A 136 -0.72 37.31 20.94
CA ALA A 136 -1.56 38.13 20.07
C ALA A 136 -2.62 37.31 19.30
N GLY A 137 -2.27 36.06 18.95
CA GLY A 137 -3.10 35.13 18.19
C GLY A 137 -4.00 34.22 19.04
N ASN A 138 -3.66 33.98 20.32
CA ASN A 138 -4.49 33.19 21.23
C ASN A 138 -5.70 34.01 21.74
N ARG A 139 -6.65 34.30 20.85
CA ARG A 139 -7.91 34.94 21.19
C ARG A 139 -8.96 33.88 21.44
N ARG A 140 -9.81 34.08 22.46
CA ARG A 140 -11.00 33.25 22.64
C ARG A 140 -11.85 33.32 21.35
N PRO A 141 -12.26 32.19 20.77
CA PRO A 141 -13.00 32.21 19.52
C PRO A 141 -14.34 32.93 19.72
N SER A 142 -14.67 33.84 18.80
CA SER A 142 -15.99 34.46 18.80
C SER A 142 -17.03 33.44 18.32
N ILE A 143 -18.22 33.45 18.93
CA ILE A 143 -19.35 32.62 18.49
C ILE A 143 -19.81 33.02 17.07
N GLN A 144 -19.59 34.27 16.65
CA GLN A 144 -19.99 34.77 15.33
C GLN A 144 -19.01 34.42 14.20
N ASP A 145 -17.82 33.92 14.53
CA ASP A 145 -16.80 33.59 13.54
C ASP A 145 -17.05 32.18 12.98
N THR A 146 -17.07 32.06 11.66
CA THR A 146 -17.38 30.83 10.91
C THR A 146 -16.13 30.10 10.41
N SER A 147 -14.96 30.70 10.62
CA SER A 147 -13.64 30.20 10.23
C SER A 147 -13.35 28.80 10.75
N PRO A 148 -12.68 27.92 9.97
CA PRO A 148 -12.17 26.64 10.47
C PRO A 148 -11.33 26.82 11.74
N LEU A 149 -11.57 25.97 12.74
CA LEU A 149 -10.94 26.07 14.06
C LEU A 149 -10.09 24.83 14.36
N VAL A 150 -8.88 25.07 14.85
CA VAL A 150 -8.01 24.07 15.48
C VAL A 150 -7.97 24.33 16.99
N ILE A 151 -8.35 23.36 17.80
CA ILE A 151 -8.21 23.48 19.26
C ILE A 151 -6.99 22.70 19.72
N MET A 152 -6.15 23.33 20.54
CA MET A 152 -4.97 22.76 21.15
C MET A 152 -5.11 22.73 22.67
N GLY A 153 -5.01 21.53 23.23
CA GLY A 153 -4.91 21.31 24.66
C GLY A 153 -3.49 20.95 25.04
N GLU A 154 -2.79 21.84 25.75
CA GLU A 154 -1.39 21.64 26.12
C GLU A 154 -1.14 21.86 27.60
N LYS A 155 -0.05 21.28 28.11
CA LYS A 155 0.35 21.49 29.52
C LYS A 155 0.65 22.96 29.80
N VAL A 156 1.14 23.68 28.79
CA VAL A 156 1.56 25.07 28.88
C VAL A 156 0.80 25.89 27.85
N SER A 157 0.05 26.87 28.32
CA SER A 157 -0.77 27.77 27.49
C SER A 157 -0.42 29.25 27.70
N ALA A 158 0.22 29.58 28.82
CA ALA A 158 0.53 30.95 29.22
C ALA A 158 1.82 31.47 28.56
N PRO A 159 1.82 32.69 28.00
CA PRO A 159 3.01 33.31 27.40
C PRO A 159 4.24 33.34 28.31
N SER A 160 4.05 33.61 29.61
CA SER A 160 5.11 33.64 30.62
C SER A 160 5.79 32.30 30.85
N GLU A 161 5.14 31.20 30.48
CA GLU A 161 5.65 29.84 30.66
C GLU A 161 6.32 29.28 29.41
N LEU A 162 5.86 29.70 28.22
CA LEU A 162 6.46 29.32 26.93
C LEU A 162 7.88 29.86 26.74
N GLY A 163 8.23 30.93 27.46
CA GLY A 163 9.58 31.48 27.50
C GLY A 163 10.60 30.67 28.33
N LYS A 164 10.16 29.67 29.09
CA LYS A 164 11.03 28.90 30.00
C LYS A 164 11.87 27.86 29.23
N PRO A 165 13.16 27.65 29.56
CA PRO A 165 14.03 26.69 28.88
C PRO A 165 13.48 25.26 28.83
N ASP A 166 12.82 24.81 29.89
CA ASP A 166 12.26 23.45 30.00
C ASP A 166 11.04 23.24 29.07
N ASN A 167 10.45 24.33 28.58
CA ASN A 167 9.27 24.29 27.72
C ASN A 167 9.59 24.47 26.23
N LYS A 168 10.88 24.45 25.85
CA LYS A 168 11.34 24.67 24.47
C LYS A 168 10.66 23.76 23.45
N GLU A 169 10.41 22.49 23.79
CA GLU A 169 9.74 21.56 22.88
C GLU A 169 8.28 21.96 22.63
N TYR A 170 7.54 22.38 23.66
CA TYR A 170 6.16 22.88 23.52
C TYR A 170 6.13 24.16 22.69
N THR A 171 7.03 25.10 22.99
CA THR A 171 7.13 26.36 22.24
C THR A 171 7.46 26.11 20.77
N ARG A 172 8.31 25.12 20.47
CA ARG A 172 8.61 24.69 19.09
C ARG A 172 7.38 24.15 18.37
N VAL A 173 6.62 23.25 19.01
CA VAL A 173 5.41 22.66 18.41
C VAL A 173 4.36 23.75 18.18
N LEU A 174 4.09 24.60 19.18
CA LEU A 174 3.11 25.68 19.09
C LEU A 174 3.50 26.72 18.03
N SER A 175 4.77 27.10 17.95
CA SER A 175 5.28 27.95 16.88
C SER A 175 5.05 27.31 15.52
N GLY A 176 5.41 26.03 15.36
CA GLY A 176 5.18 25.29 14.13
C GLY A 176 3.71 25.25 13.71
N VAL A 177 2.78 25.14 14.67
CA VAL A 177 1.34 25.21 14.40
C VAL A 177 0.95 26.58 13.88
N ILE A 178 1.34 27.65 14.57
CA ILE A 178 1.00 29.02 14.21
C ILE A 178 1.56 29.40 12.83
N ASP A 179 2.82 29.06 12.58
CA ASP A 179 3.47 29.25 11.28
C ASP A 179 2.72 28.54 10.17
N SER A 180 2.39 27.27 10.38
CA SER A 180 1.72 26.45 9.36
C SER A 180 0.32 26.97 9.07
N ILE A 181 -0.41 27.42 10.09
CA ILE A 181 -1.73 28.07 9.91
C ILE A 181 -1.58 29.37 9.13
N GLY A 182 -0.63 30.23 9.51
CA GLY A 182 -0.37 31.50 8.82
C GLY A 182 -0.05 31.30 7.34
N GLN A 183 0.88 30.39 7.04
CA GLN A 183 1.26 30.06 5.67
C GLN A 183 0.08 29.49 4.87
N LEU A 184 -0.75 28.63 5.45
CA LEU A 184 -1.90 28.07 4.75
C LEU A 184 -2.98 29.13 4.49
N ASN A 185 -3.20 30.06 5.42
CA ASN A 185 -4.12 31.19 5.21
C ASN A 185 -3.62 32.15 4.12
N GLU A 186 -2.30 32.30 3.95
CA GLU A 186 -1.71 33.07 2.84
C GLU A 186 -1.77 32.30 1.52
N GLU A 187 -1.63 30.98 1.57
CA GLU A 187 -1.56 30.11 0.40
C GLU A 187 -2.94 29.86 -0.25
N PHE A 188 -4.01 29.76 0.56
CA PHE A 188 -5.35 29.45 0.08
C PHE A 188 -6.26 30.68 0.17
N ASP A 189 -6.68 31.20 -0.99
CA ASP A 189 -7.58 32.35 -1.05
C ASP A 189 -8.95 32.02 -0.43
N GLY A 190 -9.45 32.93 0.41
CA GLY A 190 -10.66 32.74 1.20
C GLY A 190 -10.54 31.79 2.40
N LEU A 191 -9.37 31.18 2.66
CA LEU A 191 -9.13 30.39 3.86
C LEU A 191 -8.73 31.30 5.03
N HIS A 192 -9.53 31.25 6.09
CA HIS A 192 -9.19 31.89 7.36
C HIS A 192 -9.26 30.85 8.47
N MET A 193 -8.17 30.13 8.68
CA MET A 193 -8.05 29.19 9.79
C MET A 193 -7.64 29.92 11.06
N SER A 194 -8.25 29.50 12.17
CA SER A 194 -8.05 30.02 13.51
C SER A 194 -7.60 28.89 14.43
N TYR A 195 -6.92 29.23 15.53
CA TYR A 195 -6.59 28.28 16.57
C TYR A 195 -6.97 28.80 17.96
N TYR A 196 -7.19 27.87 18.89
CA TYR A 196 -7.37 28.15 20.31
C TYR A 196 -6.43 27.27 21.13
N LEU A 197 -5.76 27.85 22.13
CA LEU A 197 -4.84 27.14 23.01
C LEU A 197 -5.25 27.31 24.47
N ASP A 198 -5.44 26.19 25.17
CA ASP A 198 -5.72 26.18 26.60
C ASP A 198 -5.03 25.00 27.29
N SER A 199 -4.82 25.14 28.59
CA SER A 199 -4.27 24.10 29.47
C SER A 199 -5.30 23.50 30.43
N ASP A 200 -6.50 24.09 30.53
CA ASP A 200 -7.60 23.57 31.33
C ASP A 200 -8.53 22.68 30.50
N SER A 201 -8.58 21.39 30.86
CA SER A 201 -9.49 20.42 30.25
C SER A 201 -10.97 20.82 30.25
N ASN A 202 -11.46 21.52 31.27
CA ASN A 202 -12.86 21.91 31.38
C ASN A 202 -13.20 23.00 30.37
N ASP A 203 -12.28 23.95 30.16
CA ASP A 203 -12.49 24.99 29.16
C ASP A 203 -12.39 24.41 27.75
N LEU A 204 -11.46 23.49 27.50
CA LEU A 204 -11.40 22.78 26.21
C LEU A 204 -12.70 22.05 25.89
N VAL A 205 -13.27 21.29 26.84
CA VAL A 205 -14.57 20.62 26.64
C VAL A 205 -15.67 21.63 26.34
N ARG A 206 -15.67 22.78 27.01
CA ARG A 206 -16.61 23.88 26.75
C ARG A 206 -16.42 24.43 25.34
N GLN A 207 -15.19 24.73 24.90
CA GLN A 207 -14.92 25.25 23.56
C GLN A 207 -15.27 24.24 22.46
N ILE A 208 -14.90 22.96 22.65
CA ILE A 208 -15.28 21.87 21.73
C ILE A 208 -16.79 21.84 21.56
N ARG A 209 -17.57 21.99 22.64
CA ARG A 209 -19.04 22.00 22.58
C ARG A 209 -19.61 23.25 21.91
N HIS A 210 -19.04 24.43 22.15
CA HIS A 210 -19.54 25.68 21.56
C HIS A 210 -19.22 25.80 20.06
N HIS A 211 -18.10 25.22 19.61
CA HIS A 211 -17.59 25.39 18.25
C HIS A 211 -17.66 24.11 17.39
N ARG A 212 -18.52 23.14 17.74
CA ARG A 212 -18.61 21.82 17.07
C ARG A 212 -18.73 21.85 15.54
N ASN A 213 -19.35 22.89 14.98
CA ASN A 213 -19.60 22.98 13.54
C ASN A 213 -18.39 23.49 12.74
N ARG A 214 -17.49 24.24 13.38
CA ARG A 214 -16.30 24.83 12.75
C ARG A 214 -14.99 24.17 13.18
N LEU A 215 -15.01 23.41 14.27
CA LEU A 215 -13.86 22.67 14.77
C LEU A 215 -13.52 21.52 13.81
N LYS A 216 -12.32 21.57 13.20
CA LYS A 216 -11.86 20.58 12.22
C LYS A 216 -10.80 19.64 12.77
N LEU A 217 -9.99 20.13 13.70
CA LEU A 217 -8.91 19.37 14.33
C LEU A 217 -8.80 19.71 15.82
N LEU A 218 -8.76 18.68 16.65
CA LEU A 218 -8.40 18.76 18.07
C LEU A 218 -7.03 18.12 18.27
N LEU A 219 -6.05 18.88 18.76
CA LEU A 219 -4.77 18.37 19.22
C LEU A 219 -4.73 18.45 20.74
N VAL A 220 -4.59 17.33 21.43
CA VAL A 220 -4.54 17.31 22.90
C VAL A 220 -3.31 16.57 23.38
N SER A 221 -2.58 17.15 24.32
CA SER A 221 -1.44 16.54 24.97
C SER A 221 -1.87 15.49 25.99
N SER A 222 -1.15 14.36 26.05
CA SER A 222 -1.31 13.39 27.14
C SER A 222 -1.08 14.01 28.52
N GLU A 223 -0.27 15.07 28.60
CA GLU A 223 0.13 15.74 29.85
C GLU A 223 -0.80 16.89 30.26
N ILE A 224 -1.90 17.13 29.54
CA ILE A 224 -2.84 18.16 29.96
C ILE A 224 -3.53 17.80 31.29
N GLY A 225 -3.70 18.79 32.17
CA GLY A 225 -4.43 18.63 33.43
C GLY A 225 -5.86 18.16 33.18
N GLY A 226 -6.26 17.04 33.79
CA GLY A 226 -7.59 16.43 33.60
C GLY A 226 -7.65 15.22 32.66
N GLY A 227 -6.52 14.79 32.07
CA GLY A 227 -6.40 13.50 31.38
C GLY A 227 -6.62 13.57 29.86
N GLY A 228 -5.59 13.97 29.12
CA GLY A 228 -5.66 14.17 27.66
C GLY A 228 -5.97 12.91 26.84
N VAL A 229 -5.53 11.73 27.30
CA VAL A 229 -5.86 10.44 26.68
C VAL A 229 -7.37 10.19 26.70
N THR A 230 -8.01 10.40 27.85
CA THR A 230 -9.45 10.27 28.03
C THR A 230 -10.21 11.28 27.18
N MET A 231 -9.71 12.53 27.13
CA MET A 231 -10.30 13.57 26.31
C MET A 231 -10.26 13.22 24.82
N ALA A 232 -9.10 12.79 24.30
CA ALA A 232 -8.96 12.39 22.90
C ALA A 232 -9.95 11.28 22.53
N ARG A 233 -10.07 10.27 23.41
CA ARG A 233 -11.00 9.15 23.23
C ARG A 233 -12.46 9.61 23.22
N LEU A 234 -12.88 10.40 24.22
CA LEU A 234 -14.26 10.87 24.32
C LEU A 234 -14.63 11.84 23.20
N ALA A 235 -13.71 12.72 22.82
CA ALA A 235 -13.88 13.67 21.72
C ALA A 235 -14.06 12.97 20.38
N ARG A 236 -13.57 11.74 20.24
CA ARG A 236 -13.73 10.93 19.03
C ARG A 236 -14.96 10.02 19.07
N ILE A 237 -15.29 9.45 20.23
CA ILE A 237 -16.50 8.61 20.40
C ILE A 237 -17.78 9.44 20.28
N ASN A 238 -17.79 10.68 20.81
CA ASN A 238 -18.99 11.51 20.88
C ASN A 238 -19.14 12.48 19.67
N GLN A 239 -18.56 12.16 18.52
CA GLN A 239 -18.62 13.05 17.35
C GLN A 239 -19.96 12.99 16.62
N SER A 240 -20.57 14.15 16.45
CA SER A 240 -21.70 14.39 15.54
C SER A 240 -21.27 15.07 14.22
N THR A 241 -20.01 15.50 14.10
CA THR A 241 -19.43 16.21 12.95
C THR A 241 -18.02 15.66 12.64
N PRO A 242 -17.56 15.68 11.38
CA PRO A 242 -16.24 15.18 11.01
C PRO A 242 -15.16 16.12 11.58
N MET A 243 -14.46 15.67 12.61
CA MET A 243 -13.32 16.34 13.21
C MET A 243 -12.20 15.32 13.45
N ALA A 244 -10.98 15.65 13.04
CA ALA A 244 -9.81 14.84 13.37
C ALA A 244 -9.37 15.07 14.82
N VAL A 245 -8.85 14.03 15.49
CA VAL A 245 -8.35 14.11 16.86
C VAL A 245 -6.93 13.57 16.91
N GLY A 246 -5.98 14.41 17.28
CA GLY A 246 -4.59 14.05 17.53
C GLY A 246 -4.25 14.08 19.02
N LEU A 247 -3.57 13.03 19.49
CA LEU A 247 -3.02 12.93 20.82
C LEU A 247 -1.51 13.13 20.77
N LEU A 248 -1.03 14.22 21.38
CA LEU A 248 0.38 14.60 21.43
C LEU A 248 1.09 13.85 22.56
N LEU A 249 2.18 13.16 22.22
CA LEU A 249 2.96 12.30 23.11
C LEU A 249 4.44 12.69 23.04
N HIS A 250 5.18 12.49 24.12
CA HIS A 250 6.64 12.58 24.03
C HIS A 250 7.16 11.33 23.32
N ALA A 251 6.62 10.16 23.66
CA ALA A 251 6.81 8.95 22.88
C ALA A 251 5.60 8.00 22.91
N ILE A 252 5.36 7.28 21.81
CA ILE A 252 4.20 6.37 21.67
C ILE A 252 4.19 5.28 22.74
N HIS A 253 5.36 4.82 23.19
CA HIS A 253 5.46 3.74 24.17
C HIS A 253 5.03 4.13 25.59
N GLU A 254 4.78 5.42 25.86
CA GLU A 254 4.23 5.90 27.14
C GLU A 254 2.80 5.41 27.38
N ILE A 255 2.08 5.06 26.31
CA ILE A 255 0.73 4.51 26.40
C ILE A 255 0.80 2.97 26.34
N PRO A 256 0.16 2.25 27.29
CA PRO A 256 0.05 0.80 27.24
C PRO A 256 -0.51 0.31 25.89
N ARG A 257 0.05 -0.78 25.34
CA ARG A 257 -0.31 -1.28 24.01
C ARG A 257 -1.84 -1.44 23.82
N LYS A 258 -2.53 -2.03 24.80
CA LYS A 258 -3.99 -2.19 24.79
C LYS A 258 -4.74 -0.86 24.67
N GLU A 259 -4.23 0.19 25.30
CA GLU A 259 -4.83 1.52 25.28
C GLU A 259 -4.54 2.26 23.97
N ARG A 260 -3.33 2.08 23.40
CA ARG A 260 -2.97 2.54 22.05
C ARG A 260 -3.88 1.95 20.99
N ASP A 261 -4.04 0.63 20.99
CA ASP A 261 -4.90 -0.08 20.05
C ASP A 261 -6.34 0.45 20.15
N GLY A 262 -6.83 0.73 21.36
CA GLY A 262 -8.15 1.31 21.58
C GLY A 262 -8.30 2.75 21.05
N LEU A 263 -7.27 3.58 21.18
CA LEU A 263 -7.26 4.95 20.65
C LEU A 263 -7.20 4.95 19.12
N GLN A 264 -6.36 4.12 18.53
CA GLN A 264 -6.24 3.99 17.08
C GLN A 264 -7.52 3.43 16.47
N LYS A 265 -8.15 2.42 17.08
CA LYS A 265 -9.48 1.92 16.66
C LYS A 265 -10.58 2.97 16.73
N ALA A 266 -10.50 3.91 17.69
CA ALA A 266 -11.41 5.05 17.72
C ALA A 266 -11.10 6.07 16.60
N GLY A 267 -9.93 6.01 15.95
CA GLY A 267 -9.49 6.96 14.94
C GLY A 267 -8.78 8.19 15.53
N VAL A 268 -8.13 8.04 16.69
CA VAL A 268 -7.25 9.06 17.27
C VAL A 268 -5.85 8.93 16.66
N LEU A 269 -5.32 10.02 16.11
CA LEU A 269 -3.95 10.11 15.58
C LEU A 269 -2.96 10.18 16.75
N LEU A 270 -2.00 9.28 16.81
CA LEU A 270 -0.95 9.30 17.84
C LEU A 270 0.25 10.06 17.27
N LEU A 271 0.59 11.20 17.87
CA LEU A 271 1.56 12.15 17.32
C LEU A 271 2.71 12.37 18.29
N GLU A 272 3.93 11.97 17.93
CA GLU A 272 5.11 12.21 18.76
C GLU A 272 5.65 13.63 18.53
N ARG A 273 5.85 14.39 19.61
CA ARG A 273 6.25 15.81 19.56
C ARG A 273 7.46 16.04 18.66
N HIS A 274 8.49 15.21 18.76
CA HIS A 274 9.73 15.35 17.99
C HIS A 274 9.53 15.25 16.46
N GLN A 275 8.43 14.66 15.99
CA GLN A 275 8.08 14.53 14.56
C GLN A 275 7.33 15.75 14.02
N LEU A 276 6.71 16.54 14.90
CA LEU A 276 5.89 17.72 14.56
C LEU A 276 6.77 18.91 14.14
N ASN A 277 7.44 18.78 13.01
CA ASN A 277 8.10 19.89 12.32
C ASN A 277 7.09 20.66 11.45
N ARG A 278 7.50 21.82 10.92
CA ARG A 278 6.62 22.68 10.11
C ARG A 278 6.03 21.95 8.89
N ASN A 279 6.81 21.17 8.16
CA ASN A 279 6.33 20.44 6.98
C ASN A 279 5.26 19.41 7.37
N PHE A 280 5.50 18.66 8.44
CA PHE A 280 4.53 17.71 8.97
C PHE A 280 3.24 18.40 9.40
N LEU A 281 3.33 19.50 10.16
CA LEU A 281 2.16 20.25 10.63
C LEU A 281 1.38 20.88 9.48
N LYS A 282 2.07 21.43 8.48
CA LYS A 282 1.45 21.96 7.26
C LYS A 282 0.69 20.86 6.51
N GLN A 283 1.28 19.67 6.36
CA GLN A 283 0.63 18.53 5.75
C GLN A 283 -0.57 18.05 6.56
N LEU A 284 -0.42 17.90 7.88
CA LEU A 284 -1.49 17.52 8.81
C LEU A 284 -2.69 18.47 8.71
N PHE A 285 -2.44 19.78 8.63
CA PHE A 285 -3.50 20.78 8.47
C PHE A 285 -4.12 20.79 7.08
N ARG A 286 -3.33 20.54 6.02
CA ARG A 286 -3.89 20.36 4.68
C ARG A 286 -4.86 19.18 4.64
N GLU A 287 -4.45 18.04 5.17
CA GLU A 287 -5.23 16.80 5.15
C GLU A 287 -6.48 16.84 6.04
N HIS A 288 -6.38 17.46 7.22
CA HIS A 288 -7.45 17.38 8.22
C HIS A 288 -8.17 18.69 8.48
N VAL A 289 -7.75 19.81 7.89
CA VAL A 289 -8.47 21.08 8.00
C VAL A 289 -8.79 21.62 6.62
N VAL A 290 -7.79 21.85 5.76
CA VAL A 290 -8.00 22.44 4.43
C VAL A 290 -8.85 21.54 3.55
N ALA A 291 -8.58 20.23 3.50
CA ALA A 291 -9.38 19.28 2.70
C ALA A 291 -10.85 19.20 3.13
N GLN A 292 -11.16 19.52 4.40
CA GLN A 292 -12.54 19.59 4.90
C GLN A 292 -13.24 20.92 4.62
N VAL A 293 -12.50 21.90 4.08
CA VAL A 293 -12.97 23.27 3.80
C VAL A 293 -12.99 23.51 2.29
N HIS A 294 -11.96 23.04 1.60
CA HIS A 294 -11.82 23.00 0.15
C HIS A 294 -11.83 21.54 -0.29
N GLU A 295 -12.98 21.04 -0.74
CA GLU A 295 -13.16 19.67 -1.25
C GLU A 295 -12.30 19.33 -2.50
N THR A 296 -11.36 20.19 -2.92
CA THR A 296 -10.73 20.12 -4.26
C THR A 296 -9.22 20.38 -4.37
N LEU A 297 -8.41 20.59 -3.31
CA LEU A 297 -7.03 21.12 -3.49
C LEU A 297 -5.90 20.44 -2.69
N VAL A 298 -5.89 19.12 -2.57
CA VAL A 298 -4.60 18.40 -2.50
C VAL A 298 -4.34 17.92 -3.92
N GLU A 299 -3.25 18.38 -4.56
CA GLU A 299 -2.77 17.71 -5.78
C GLU A 299 -2.57 16.25 -5.41
N LYS A 300 -3.47 15.40 -5.90
CA LYS A 300 -3.33 13.96 -5.73
C LYS A 300 -1.98 13.60 -6.36
N PRO A 301 -1.13 12.84 -5.66
CA PRO A 301 0.10 12.37 -6.28
C PRO A 301 -0.25 11.74 -7.62
N THR A 302 0.53 12.06 -8.64
CA THR A 302 0.33 11.53 -10.01
C THR A 302 0.31 10.01 -9.98
N ALA A 303 -0.36 9.37 -10.93
CA ALA A 303 -0.39 7.91 -11.03
C ALA A 303 1.05 7.34 -11.04
N GLU A 304 2.00 8.02 -11.70
CA GLU A 304 3.41 7.64 -11.66
C GLU A 304 4.04 7.73 -10.26
N GLN A 305 3.78 8.79 -9.50
CA GLN A 305 4.31 8.94 -8.13
C GLN A 305 3.73 7.91 -7.16
N ILE A 306 2.47 7.54 -7.33
CA ILE A 306 1.84 6.49 -6.52
C ILE A 306 2.43 5.14 -6.92
N ALA A 307 2.58 4.86 -8.21
CA ALA A 307 3.22 3.64 -8.70
C ALA A 307 4.68 3.50 -8.22
N GLU A 308 5.50 4.57 -8.29
CA GLU A 308 6.88 4.58 -7.80
C GLU A 308 6.94 4.31 -6.29
N ARG A 309 5.99 4.86 -5.52
CA ARG A 309 5.87 4.59 -4.09
C ARG A 309 5.47 3.14 -3.81
N VAL A 310 4.48 2.60 -4.53
CA VAL A 310 4.08 1.19 -4.40
C VAL A 310 5.24 0.26 -4.79
N GLU A 311 5.97 0.55 -5.86
CA GLU A 311 7.15 -0.21 -6.27
C GLU A 311 8.28 -0.13 -5.24
N THR A 312 8.50 1.03 -4.65
CA THR A 312 9.42 1.22 -3.53
C THR A 312 8.99 0.42 -2.30
N ASP A 313 7.71 0.49 -1.93
CA ASP A 313 7.15 -0.26 -0.80
C ASP A 313 7.29 -1.78 -1.04
N ILE A 314 6.94 -2.26 -2.24
CA ILE A 314 7.06 -3.67 -2.67
C ILE A 314 8.52 -4.13 -2.63
N SER A 315 9.46 -3.32 -3.13
CA SER A 315 10.88 -3.69 -3.17
C SER A 315 11.56 -3.63 -1.80
N LEU A 316 11.08 -2.78 -0.88
CA LEU A 316 11.58 -2.67 0.49
C LEU A 316 10.94 -3.69 1.44
N MET A 317 9.81 -4.29 1.06
CA MET A 317 9.12 -5.30 1.84
C MET A 317 9.87 -6.63 1.83
N THR A 318 10.50 -6.95 2.96
CA THR A 318 11.14 -8.26 3.20
C THR A 318 10.16 -9.44 3.30
N SER A 319 8.85 -9.17 3.29
CA SER A 319 7.80 -10.15 3.60
C SER A 319 6.83 -10.48 2.45
N LEU A 320 6.94 -9.81 1.29
CA LEU A 320 6.12 -10.19 0.13
C LEU A 320 6.38 -11.65 -0.24
N PRO A 321 5.33 -12.43 -0.53
CA PRO A 321 5.51 -13.82 -0.89
C PRO A 321 6.29 -13.93 -2.19
N VAL A 322 7.22 -14.88 -2.19
CA VAL A 322 7.98 -15.28 -3.38
C VAL A 322 7.38 -16.56 -3.95
N LEU A 323 7.37 -16.66 -5.28
CA LEU A 323 6.98 -17.90 -5.93
C LEU A 323 8.01 -19.00 -5.61
N PRO A 324 7.58 -20.17 -5.11
CA PRO A 324 8.48 -21.28 -4.82
C PRO A 324 9.23 -21.74 -6.08
N VAL A 325 10.45 -22.26 -5.91
CA VAL A 325 11.28 -22.76 -7.01
C VAL A 325 10.56 -23.81 -7.87
N VAL A 326 9.71 -24.63 -7.27
CA VAL A 326 8.89 -25.63 -7.99
C VAL A 326 7.97 -25.00 -9.02
N TYR A 327 7.37 -23.83 -8.76
CA TYR A 327 6.55 -23.10 -9.73
C TYR A 327 7.39 -22.76 -10.98
N HIS A 328 8.54 -22.10 -10.79
CA HIS A 328 9.39 -21.68 -11.91
C HIS A 328 9.91 -22.87 -12.73
N ARG A 329 10.22 -24.00 -12.08
CA ARG A 329 10.64 -25.22 -12.78
C ARG A 329 9.51 -25.81 -13.61
N ILE A 330 8.32 -25.92 -13.04
CA ILE A 330 7.14 -26.46 -13.74
C ILE A 330 6.74 -25.57 -14.92
N MET A 331 6.70 -24.26 -14.72
CA MET A 331 6.41 -23.30 -15.80
C MET A 331 7.46 -23.33 -16.92
N LYS A 332 8.73 -23.57 -16.57
CA LYS A 332 9.78 -23.75 -17.59
C LYS A 332 9.60 -25.05 -18.37
N LEU A 333 9.30 -26.15 -17.69
CA LEU A 333 9.10 -27.46 -18.33
C LEU A 333 7.83 -27.50 -19.19
N SER A 334 6.78 -26.77 -18.80
CA SER A 334 5.52 -26.73 -19.55
C SER A 334 5.63 -26.06 -20.92
N ARG A 335 6.66 -25.25 -21.16
CA ARG A 335 6.95 -24.69 -22.49
C ARG A 335 7.36 -25.73 -23.53
N TYR A 336 7.81 -26.91 -23.07
CA TYR A 336 8.27 -27.97 -23.95
C TYR A 336 7.31 -29.16 -23.84
N ARG A 337 6.50 -29.40 -24.87
CA ARG A 337 5.55 -30.54 -24.91
C ARG A 337 6.25 -31.87 -24.64
N ASP A 338 7.45 -32.03 -25.20
CA ASP A 338 8.26 -33.24 -25.10
C ASP A 338 9.16 -33.31 -23.85
N SER A 339 8.98 -32.40 -22.88
CA SER A 339 9.69 -32.45 -21.60
C SER A 339 9.59 -33.84 -20.96
N ALA A 340 10.66 -34.37 -20.37
CA ALA A 340 10.62 -35.73 -19.84
C ALA A 340 9.81 -35.76 -18.54
N MET A 341 8.95 -36.77 -18.34
CA MET A 341 8.14 -36.89 -17.11
C MET A 341 9.02 -36.95 -15.84
N GLN A 342 10.23 -37.50 -15.95
CA GLN A 342 11.22 -37.55 -14.88
C GLN A 342 11.67 -36.14 -14.44
N GLU A 343 11.73 -35.17 -15.35
CA GLU A 343 12.08 -33.78 -15.02
C GLU A 343 10.96 -33.11 -14.22
N TRP A 344 9.70 -33.43 -14.54
CA TRP A 344 8.53 -32.96 -13.78
C TRP A 344 8.51 -33.53 -12.36
N VAL A 345 8.78 -34.83 -12.23
CA VAL A 345 8.95 -35.50 -10.92
C VAL A 345 10.04 -34.80 -10.11
N ALA A 346 11.23 -34.61 -10.71
CA ALA A 346 12.35 -33.96 -10.05
C ALA A 346 12.05 -32.50 -9.66
N ALA A 347 11.23 -31.78 -10.45
CA ALA A 347 10.77 -30.43 -10.12
C ALA A 347 9.84 -30.45 -8.90
N VAL A 348 8.83 -31.32 -8.87
CA VAL A 348 7.89 -31.43 -7.74
C VAL A 348 8.59 -31.87 -6.46
N GLU A 349 9.54 -32.81 -6.55
CA GLU A 349 10.31 -33.32 -5.41
C GLU A 349 11.24 -32.28 -4.77
N THR A 350 11.50 -31.15 -5.43
CA THR A 350 12.28 -30.06 -4.81
C THR A 350 11.53 -29.30 -3.72
N ASP A 351 10.20 -29.39 -3.68
CA ASP A 351 9.37 -28.81 -2.63
C ASP A 351 8.54 -29.91 -1.92
N PRO A 352 8.88 -30.26 -0.67
CA PRO A 352 8.15 -31.27 0.10
C PRO A 352 6.66 -30.96 0.25
N LEU A 353 6.28 -29.67 0.34
CA LEU A 353 4.88 -29.27 0.47
C LEU A 353 4.10 -29.54 -0.82
N SER A 354 4.67 -29.17 -1.97
CA SER A 354 4.10 -29.51 -3.28
C SER A 354 4.04 -31.01 -3.52
N SER A 355 5.07 -31.76 -3.14
CA SER A 355 5.07 -33.23 -3.20
C SER A 355 3.93 -33.84 -2.40
N ALA A 356 3.76 -33.41 -1.14
CA ALA A 356 2.68 -33.88 -0.28
C ALA A 356 1.29 -33.50 -0.83
N MET A 357 1.15 -32.29 -1.38
CA MET A 357 -0.08 -31.82 -2.03
C MET A 357 -0.41 -32.70 -3.25
N ILE A 358 0.53 -32.93 -4.16
CA ILE A 358 0.34 -33.75 -5.36
C ILE A 358 0.00 -35.21 -5.00
N ILE A 359 0.65 -35.79 -3.99
CA ILE A 359 0.32 -37.14 -3.48
C ILE A 359 -1.11 -37.17 -2.93
N ARG A 360 -1.49 -36.17 -2.12
CA ARG A 360 -2.85 -36.08 -1.57
C ARG A 360 -3.88 -36.02 -2.69
N ARG A 361 -3.61 -35.22 -3.72
CA ARG A 361 -4.47 -35.08 -4.90
C ARG A 361 -4.65 -36.37 -5.65
N ALA A 362 -3.56 -37.08 -5.93
CA ALA A 362 -3.64 -38.37 -6.61
C ALA A 362 -4.49 -39.40 -5.83
N ASN A 363 -4.61 -39.27 -4.51
CA ASN A 363 -5.48 -40.15 -3.71
C ASN A 363 -6.94 -39.66 -3.60
N SER A 364 -7.27 -38.49 -4.14
CA SER A 364 -8.64 -37.97 -4.08
C SER A 364 -9.60 -38.84 -4.92
N PRO A 365 -10.84 -39.05 -4.46
CA PRO A 365 -11.87 -39.80 -5.21
C PRO A 365 -12.09 -39.30 -6.64
N ILE A 366 -11.83 -38.02 -6.91
CA ILE A 366 -11.99 -37.39 -8.24
C ILE A 366 -11.22 -38.11 -9.33
N TYR A 367 -9.98 -38.53 -9.04
CA TYR A 367 -9.13 -39.16 -10.05
C TYR A 367 -9.38 -40.67 -10.15
N GLY A 368 -10.16 -41.25 -9.24
CA GLY A 368 -10.64 -42.63 -9.33
C GLY A 368 -9.55 -43.71 -9.28
N PHE A 369 -8.34 -43.40 -8.83
CA PHE A 369 -7.24 -44.37 -8.78
C PHE A 369 -7.48 -45.42 -7.68
N LYS A 370 -7.52 -46.69 -8.07
CA LYS A 370 -7.83 -47.82 -7.16
C LYS A 370 -6.72 -48.14 -6.16
N ALA A 371 -5.48 -47.72 -6.42
CA ALA A 371 -4.32 -48.02 -5.60
C ALA A 371 -3.84 -46.77 -4.86
N LYS A 372 -3.60 -46.89 -3.55
CA LYS A 372 -3.04 -45.80 -2.74
C LYS A 372 -1.68 -45.37 -3.31
N VAL A 373 -1.52 -44.06 -3.47
CA VAL A 373 -0.31 -43.40 -3.95
C VAL A 373 0.44 -42.84 -2.75
N ASN A 374 1.70 -43.20 -2.55
CA ASN A 374 2.48 -42.75 -1.40
C ASN A 374 3.78 -42.03 -1.80
N ASP A 375 4.02 -41.88 -3.10
CA ASP A 375 5.24 -41.30 -3.66
C ASP A 375 4.90 -40.27 -4.76
N ALA A 376 5.67 -39.19 -4.81
CA ALA A 376 5.43 -38.07 -5.70
C ALA A 376 5.61 -38.48 -7.16
N ALA A 377 6.60 -39.34 -7.46
CA ALA A 377 6.85 -39.86 -8.78
C ALA A 377 5.60 -40.56 -9.38
N LYS A 378 5.01 -41.50 -8.66
CA LYS A 378 3.78 -42.19 -9.07
C LYS A 378 2.60 -41.24 -9.15
N ALA A 379 2.47 -40.29 -8.23
CA ALA A 379 1.42 -39.29 -8.26
C ALA A 379 1.48 -38.43 -9.55
N VAL A 380 2.66 -37.89 -9.86
CA VAL A 380 2.90 -37.10 -11.08
C VAL A 380 2.63 -37.92 -12.35
N ASN A 381 3.10 -39.18 -12.41
CA ASN A 381 2.84 -40.06 -13.55
C ASN A 381 1.35 -40.37 -13.75
N LEU A 382 0.58 -40.53 -12.67
CA LEU A 382 -0.85 -40.85 -12.75
C LEU A 382 -1.70 -39.62 -13.11
N LEU A 383 -1.39 -38.47 -12.50
CA LEU A 383 -2.10 -37.22 -12.75
C LEU A 383 -1.83 -36.71 -14.18
N GLY A 384 -0.57 -36.71 -14.60
CA GLY A 384 -0.14 -36.15 -15.89
C GLY A 384 0.39 -34.71 -15.75
N LYS A 385 1.02 -34.20 -16.81
CA LYS A 385 1.75 -32.92 -16.77
C LYS A 385 0.79 -31.75 -16.60
N SER A 386 -0.29 -31.71 -17.38
CA SER A 386 -1.29 -30.63 -17.34
C SER A 386 -1.88 -30.47 -15.93
N THR A 387 -2.39 -31.57 -15.37
CA THR A 387 -2.97 -31.58 -14.02
C THR A 387 -1.96 -31.19 -12.95
N VAL A 388 -0.71 -31.66 -13.03
CA VAL A 388 0.34 -31.28 -12.05
C VAL A 388 0.63 -29.78 -12.12
N LYS A 389 0.75 -29.21 -13.32
CA LYS A 389 0.94 -27.76 -13.51
C LYS A 389 -0.19 -26.97 -12.86
N GLU A 390 -1.44 -27.33 -13.13
CA GLU A 390 -2.60 -26.63 -12.59
C GLU A 390 -2.65 -26.67 -11.06
N LEU A 391 -2.38 -27.84 -10.47
CA LEU A 391 -2.33 -28.03 -9.03
C LEU A 391 -1.21 -27.20 -8.40
N ILE A 392 -0.01 -27.18 -9.00
CA ILE A 392 1.12 -26.38 -8.50
C ILE A 392 0.79 -24.89 -8.56
N VAL A 393 0.32 -24.39 -9.70
CA VAL A 393 0.02 -22.96 -9.89
C VAL A 393 -1.08 -22.50 -8.92
N SER A 394 -2.17 -23.26 -8.84
CA SER A 394 -3.32 -22.95 -7.96
C SER A 394 -2.94 -22.96 -6.47
N ASP A 395 -2.23 -24.01 -6.04
CA ASP A 395 -1.83 -24.17 -4.64
C ASP A 395 -0.72 -23.19 -4.22
N THR A 396 0.21 -22.87 -5.13
CA THR A 396 1.24 -21.85 -4.89
C THR A 396 0.61 -20.51 -4.59
N LEU A 397 -0.36 -20.04 -5.39
CA LEU A 397 -1.03 -18.76 -5.11
C LEU A 397 -1.76 -18.79 -3.76
N ARG A 398 -2.50 -19.86 -3.48
CA ARG A 398 -3.21 -20.02 -2.22
C ARG A 398 -2.27 -19.99 -1.01
N ARG A 399 -1.11 -20.68 -1.10
CA ARG A 399 -0.09 -20.71 -0.04
C ARG A 399 0.61 -19.36 0.13
N SER A 400 1.00 -18.73 -0.97
CA SER A 400 1.69 -17.43 -0.98
C SER A 400 0.91 -16.36 -0.21
N PHE A 401 -0.42 -16.43 -0.24
CA PHE A 401 -1.28 -15.43 0.40
C PHE A 401 -2.15 -15.99 1.54
N ALA A 402 -1.79 -17.15 2.11
CA ALA A 402 -2.59 -17.83 3.13
C ALA A 402 -2.86 -16.97 4.39
N THR A 403 -2.01 -15.99 4.67
CA THR A 403 -2.14 -15.09 5.83
C THR A 403 -2.95 -13.82 5.54
N THR A 404 -3.37 -13.60 4.29
CA THR A 404 -4.07 -12.39 3.87
C THR A 404 -5.56 -12.53 4.16
N GLN A 405 -6.05 -11.86 5.20
CA GLN A 405 -7.49 -11.74 5.48
C GLN A 405 -7.81 -10.33 5.95
N GLU A 406 -8.93 -9.81 5.46
CA GLU A 406 -9.42 -8.50 5.86
C GLU A 406 -10.95 -8.42 5.79
N LYS A 407 -11.55 -7.37 6.34
CA LYS A 407 -12.99 -7.12 6.15
C LYS A 407 -13.27 -7.04 4.64
N ASN A 408 -14.31 -7.74 4.18
CA ASN A 408 -14.71 -7.87 2.77
C ASN A 408 -13.71 -8.62 1.86
N PHE A 409 -12.50 -8.97 2.34
CA PHE A 409 -11.52 -9.77 1.60
C PHE A 409 -11.41 -11.18 2.20
N HIS A 410 -11.90 -12.17 1.46
CA HIS A 410 -11.74 -13.58 1.80
C HIS A 410 -10.88 -14.27 0.73
N LEU A 411 -9.75 -14.85 1.17
CA LEU A 411 -8.83 -15.55 0.28
C LEU A 411 -9.50 -16.69 -0.49
N GLU A 412 -10.45 -17.40 0.13
CA GLU A 412 -11.17 -18.49 -0.52
C GLU A 412 -12.02 -17.98 -1.69
N ASP A 413 -12.75 -16.88 -1.51
CA ASP A 413 -13.59 -16.31 -2.58
C ASP A 413 -12.73 -15.79 -3.74
N TYR A 414 -11.60 -15.14 -3.43
CA TYR A 414 -10.60 -14.71 -4.41
C TYR A 414 -10.03 -15.91 -5.20
N TRP A 415 -9.68 -16.98 -4.48
CA TRP A 415 -9.08 -18.16 -5.06
C TRP A 415 -10.08 -18.92 -5.94
N LEU A 416 -11.35 -19.01 -5.53
CA LEU A 416 -12.41 -19.61 -6.34
C LEU A 416 -12.66 -18.83 -7.63
N HIS A 417 -12.70 -17.50 -7.56
CA HIS A 417 -12.79 -16.65 -8.74
C HIS A 417 -11.63 -16.90 -9.70
N SER A 418 -10.39 -16.87 -9.19
CA SER A 418 -9.17 -17.07 -10.00
C SER A 418 -9.10 -18.48 -10.62
N LEU A 419 -9.50 -19.52 -9.86
CA LEU A 419 -9.59 -20.89 -10.35
C LEU A 419 -10.63 -21.03 -11.46
N ALA A 420 -11.82 -20.45 -11.26
CA ALA A 420 -12.88 -20.45 -12.27
C ALA A 420 -12.42 -19.73 -13.55
N THR A 421 -11.80 -18.55 -13.43
CA THR A 421 -11.24 -17.81 -14.57
C THR A 421 -10.20 -18.65 -15.32
N GLY A 422 -9.27 -19.31 -14.62
CA GLY A 422 -8.29 -20.20 -15.24
C GLY A 422 -8.92 -21.38 -15.98
N MET A 423 -9.92 -22.03 -15.38
CA MET A 423 -10.62 -23.15 -16.01
C MET A 423 -11.43 -22.72 -17.22
N ILE A 424 -12.16 -21.61 -17.12
CA ILE A 424 -12.93 -21.06 -18.24
C ILE A 424 -11.98 -20.69 -19.38
N ALA A 425 -10.90 -19.96 -19.11
CA ALA A 425 -9.93 -19.57 -20.16
C ALA A 425 -9.38 -20.80 -20.90
N ARG A 426 -9.08 -21.88 -20.16
CA ARG A 426 -8.64 -23.15 -20.75
C ARG A 426 -9.71 -23.81 -21.62
N ILE A 427 -10.96 -23.84 -21.17
CA ILE A 427 -12.08 -24.43 -21.93
C ILE A 427 -12.37 -23.60 -23.18
N LEU A 428 -12.39 -22.27 -23.06
CA LEU A 428 -12.62 -21.36 -24.19
C LEU A 428 -11.52 -21.46 -25.27
N HIS A 429 -10.29 -21.80 -24.88
CA HIS A 429 -9.18 -22.03 -25.82
C HIS A 429 -8.98 -23.51 -26.20
N PHE A 430 -9.85 -24.42 -25.74
CA PHE A 430 -9.66 -25.84 -26.01
C PHE A 430 -9.90 -26.17 -27.50
N PRO A 431 -9.09 -27.04 -28.15
CA PRO A 431 -9.20 -27.29 -29.57
C PRO A 431 -10.61 -27.73 -30.00
N SER A 432 -11.17 -27.01 -30.97
CA SER A 432 -12.53 -27.27 -31.47
C SER A 432 -12.61 -28.55 -32.31
N ASP A 433 -11.51 -28.97 -32.95
CA ASP A 433 -11.46 -30.23 -33.71
C ASP A 433 -11.08 -31.41 -32.82
N ARG A 434 -12.10 -32.07 -32.29
CA ARG A 434 -11.95 -33.24 -31.40
C ARG A 434 -11.23 -34.43 -32.04
N SER A 435 -11.18 -34.50 -33.38
CA SER A 435 -10.49 -35.61 -34.07
C SER A 435 -8.97 -35.53 -33.96
N GLN A 436 -8.43 -34.34 -33.70
CA GLN A 436 -6.99 -34.08 -33.62
C GLN A 436 -6.43 -34.12 -32.19
N LEU A 437 -7.28 -34.39 -31.19
CA LEU A 437 -6.84 -34.43 -29.80
C LEU A 437 -5.89 -35.60 -29.55
N ASP A 438 -4.79 -35.31 -28.86
CA ASP A 438 -3.91 -36.33 -28.31
C ASP A 438 -4.56 -37.05 -27.10
N ALA A 439 -3.87 -38.05 -26.55
CA ALA A 439 -4.39 -38.85 -25.45
C ALA A 439 -4.54 -38.06 -24.14
N GLU A 440 -3.69 -37.06 -23.88
CA GLU A 440 -3.76 -36.23 -22.68
C GLU A 440 -4.92 -35.24 -22.80
N GLN A 441 -5.07 -34.60 -23.97
CA GLN A 441 -6.17 -33.68 -24.26
C GLN A 441 -7.54 -34.36 -24.22
N LYS A 442 -7.66 -35.61 -24.69
CA LYS A 442 -8.90 -36.39 -24.58
C LYS A 442 -9.27 -36.65 -23.11
N LYS A 443 -8.29 -37.05 -22.31
CA LYS A 443 -8.47 -37.27 -20.86
C LYS A 443 -8.91 -35.98 -20.16
N ASP A 444 -8.28 -34.86 -20.48
CA ASP A 444 -8.63 -33.54 -19.93
C ASP A 444 -10.08 -33.18 -20.27
N PHE A 445 -10.46 -33.27 -21.54
CA PHE A 445 -11.81 -32.95 -22.01
C PHE A 445 -12.89 -33.82 -21.34
N GLU A 446 -12.67 -35.13 -21.26
CA GLU A 446 -13.59 -36.05 -20.59
C GLU A 446 -13.74 -35.72 -19.09
N SER A 447 -12.66 -35.25 -18.44
CA SER A 447 -12.66 -34.95 -17.01
C SER A 447 -13.48 -33.71 -16.62
N TRP A 448 -13.72 -32.80 -17.57
CA TRP A 448 -14.48 -31.57 -17.36
C TRP A 448 -15.98 -31.81 -17.32
N GLU A 449 -16.46 -32.95 -17.85
CA GLU A 449 -17.88 -33.34 -17.82
C GLU A 449 -18.82 -32.24 -18.38
N LEU A 450 -18.37 -31.53 -19.43
CA LEU A 450 -19.15 -30.45 -20.08
C LEU A 450 -20.43 -31.01 -20.72
N SER A 451 -21.50 -30.22 -20.72
CA SER A 451 -22.76 -30.59 -21.37
C SER A 451 -22.64 -30.58 -22.90
N ASP A 452 -23.43 -31.42 -23.58
CA ASP A 452 -23.46 -31.48 -25.05
C ASP A 452 -23.81 -30.12 -25.69
N ALA A 453 -24.62 -29.31 -25.00
CA ALA A 453 -24.97 -27.95 -25.42
C ALA A 453 -23.74 -27.03 -25.39
N THR A 454 -23.03 -26.99 -24.26
CA THR A 454 -21.77 -26.24 -24.11
C THR A 454 -20.76 -26.65 -25.19
N ILE A 455 -20.58 -27.95 -25.39
CA ILE A 455 -19.64 -28.48 -26.39
C ILE A 455 -20.03 -28.04 -27.81
N SER A 456 -21.30 -28.18 -28.19
CA SER A 456 -21.79 -27.78 -29.51
C SER A 456 -21.59 -26.29 -29.78
N THR A 457 -21.82 -25.45 -28.77
CA THR A 457 -21.63 -23.99 -28.86
C THR A 457 -20.15 -23.63 -28.97
N LEU A 458 -19.26 -24.28 -28.22
CA LEU A 458 -17.81 -24.09 -28.34
C LEU A 458 -17.31 -24.43 -29.76
N GLU A 459 -17.72 -25.57 -30.31
CA GLU A 459 -17.36 -25.99 -31.68
C GLU A 459 -17.85 -24.99 -32.73
N ALA A 460 -19.09 -24.50 -32.58
CA ALA A 460 -19.68 -23.52 -33.50
C ALA A 460 -18.98 -22.17 -33.46
N LEU A 461 -18.50 -21.74 -32.29
CA LEU A 461 -17.79 -20.48 -32.12
C LEU A 461 -16.33 -20.55 -32.57
N GLY A 462 -15.68 -21.71 -32.44
CA GLY A 462 -14.29 -21.91 -32.86
C GLY A 462 -13.33 -20.99 -32.10
N LEU A 463 -13.54 -20.80 -30.80
CA LEU A 463 -12.86 -19.80 -29.98
C LEU A 463 -11.35 -20.04 -29.86
N ASP A 464 -10.90 -21.29 -29.87
CA ASP A 464 -9.48 -21.67 -29.95
C ASP A 464 -8.76 -21.02 -31.14
N ARG A 465 -9.41 -20.95 -32.30
CA ARG A 465 -8.85 -20.31 -33.50
C ARG A 465 -8.94 -18.79 -33.44
N LYS A 466 -9.97 -18.25 -32.79
CA LYS A 466 -10.17 -16.80 -32.65
C LYS A 466 -9.19 -16.21 -31.64
N PHE A 467 -8.94 -16.91 -30.54
CA PHE A 467 -7.94 -16.60 -29.53
C PHE A 467 -6.63 -17.35 -29.81
N ALA A 468 -6.02 -17.15 -30.99
CA ALA A 468 -4.78 -17.83 -31.33
C ALA A 468 -3.62 -17.37 -30.41
N LEU A 469 -3.32 -18.17 -29.39
CA LEU A 469 -2.26 -17.89 -28.43
C LEU A 469 -0.88 -18.36 -28.92
N ALA A 470 0.17 -17.72 -28.42
CA ALA A 470 1.54 -18.17 -28.60
C ALA A 470 1.81 -19.47 -27.81
N GLU A 471 2.86 -20.21 -28.16
CA GLU A 471 3.15 -21.52 -27.54
C GLU A 471 3.48 -21.42 -26.05
N GLU A 472 4.07 -20.29 -25.63
CA GLU A 472 4.39 -19.96 -24.25
C GLU A 472 3.21 -19.41 -23.43
N GLU A 473 2.10 -19.07 -24.07
CA GLU A 473 0.92 -18.50 -23.42
C GLU A 473 0.00 -19.61 -22.91
N ASP A 474 -0.24 -19.59 -21.60
CA ASP A 474 -1.05 -20.60 -20.93
C ASP A 474 -2.36 -19.99 -20.42
N PRO A 475 -3.53 -20.34 -21.03
CA PRO A 475 -4.83 -19.82 -20.64
C PRO A 475 -5.14 -19.97 -19.16
N PHE A 476 -4.81 -21.14 -18.58
CA PHE A 476 -5.12 -21.45 -17.19
C PHE A 476 -4.29 -20.59 -16.25
N VAL A 477 -2.99 -20.46 -16.52
CA VAL A 477 -2.09 -19.64 -15.72
C VAL A 477 -2.45 -18.15 -15.84
N GLY A 478 -2.81 -17.69 -17.04
CA GLY A 478 -3.33 -16.34 -17.28
C GLY A 478 -4.54 -16.03 -16.41
N GLY A 479 -5.57 -16.89 -16.46
CA GLY A 479 -6.77 -16.71 -15.66
C GLY A 479 -6.54 -16.83 -14.14
N MET A 480 -5.63 -17.70 -13.71
CA MET A 480 -5.28 -17.86 -12.30
C MET A 480 -4.49 -16.66 -11.73
N MET A 481 -3.72 -15.96 -12.57
CA MET A 481 -2.84 -14.86 -12.14
C MET A 481 -3.43 -13.45 -12.39
N HIS A 482 -4.47 -13.31 -13.22
CA HIS A 482 -4.95 -12.00 -13.70
C HIS A 482 -5.20 -10.97 -12.59
N ASP A 483 -5.77 -11.41 -11.48
CA ASP A 483 -6.21 -10.57 -10.36
C ASP A 483 -5.18 -10.50 -9.21
N LEU A 484 -3.93 -10.91 -9.44
CA LEU A 484 -2.87 -11.00 -8.44
C LEU A 484 -2.68 -9.69 -7.65
N GLY A 485 -2.86 -8.54 -8.30
CA GLY A 485 -2.70 -7.24 -7.67
C GLY A 485 -3.72 -6.94 -6.56
N LYS A 486 -4.92 -7.55 -6.57
CA LYS A 486 -5.91 -7.36 -5.50
C LYS A 486 -5.39 -7.90 -4.18
N VAL A 487 -4.76 -9.08 -4.21
CA VAL A 487 -4.18 -9.70 -3.02
C VAL A 487 -2.97 -8.92 -2.54
N ALA A 488 -2.14 -8.44 -3.46
CA ALA A 488 -1.01 -7.59 -3.15
C ALA A 488 -1.44 -6.28 -2.49
N LEU A 489 -2.50 -5.64 -2.98
CA LEU A 489 -3.09 -4.43 -2.38
C LEU A 489 -3.52 -4.67 -0.92
N VAL A 490 -4.25 -5.76 -0.66
CA VAL A 490 -4.71 -6.09 0.70
C VAL A 490 -3.54 -6.40 1.62
N TYR A 491 -2.53 -7.11 1.11
CA TYR A 491 -1.33 -7.44 1.86
C TYR A 491 -0.52 -6.18 2.22
N CYS A 492 -0.33 -5.28 1.27
CA CYS A 492 0.51 -4.08 1.44
C CYS A 492 -0.20 -2.95 2.20
N TYR A 493 -1.52 -2.83 2.04
CA TYR A 493 -2.31 -1.71 2.56
C TYR A 493 -3.58 -2.19 3.30
N PRO A 494 -3.44 -2.84 4.48
CA PRO A 494 -4.61 -3.21 5.29
C PRO A 494 -5.48 -1.98 5.60
N GLY A 495 -6.79 -2.10 5.42
CA GLY A 495 -7.78 -1.06 5.60
C GLY A 495 -8.27 -0.48 4.27
N LEU A 496 -7.52 -0.67 3.19
CA LEU A 496 -7.83 -0.11 1.87
C LEU A 496 -8.98 -0.86 1.17
N PHE A 497 -8.94 -2.20 1.18
CA PHE A 497 -9.95 -3.03 0.52
C PHE A 497 -11.37 -2.80 1.08
N PRO A 498 -11.58 -2.70 2.41
CA PRO A 498 -12.87 -2.31 2.97
C PRO A 498 -13.35 -0.95 2.48
N ALA A 499 -12.47 0.04 2.36
CA ALA A 499 -12.84 1.39 1.90
C ALA A 499 -13.27 1.39 0.43
N ILE A 500 -12.62 0.59 -0.42
CA ILE A 500 -13.00 0.38 -1.83
C ILE A 500 -14.40 -0.23 -1.90
N VAL A 501 -14.64 -1.32 -1.16
CA VAL A 501 -15.94 -2.01 -1.16
C VAL A 501 -17.05 -1.10 -0.61
N ASP A 502 -16.82 -0.41 0.51
CA ASP A 502 -17.78 0.55 1.07
C ASP A 502 -18.11 1.69 0.06
N GLY A 503 -17.15 2.07 -0.79
CA GLY A 503 -17.35 3.03 -1.89
C GLY A 503 -18.22 2.47 -3.03
N LEU A 504 -17.95 1.23 -3.44
CA LEU A 504 -18.72 0.52 -4.47
C LEU A 504 -20.16 0.27 -4.04
N GLU A 505 -20.39 -0.11 -2.78
CA GLU A 505 -21.74 -0.29 -2.22
C GLU A 505 -22.56 1.00 -2.28
N LYS A 506 -21.97 2.16 -1.97
CA LYS A 506 -22.65 3.47 -2.01
C LYS A 506 -23.14 3.86 -3.41
N VAL A 507 -22.43 3.44 -4.46
CA VAL A 507 -22.83 3.67 -5.85
C VAL A 507 -23.61 2.50 -6.44
N GLY A 508 -23.96 1.50 -5.63
CA GLY A 508 -24.69 0.31 -6.06
C GLY A 508 -23.92 -0.49 -7.11
N TRP A 509 -22.59 -0.61 -6.97
CA TRP A 509 -21.71 -1.39 -7.85
C TRP A 509 -21.74 -0.97 -9.34
N LYS A 510 -22.21 0.24 -9.64
CA LYS A 510 -22.28 0.78 -11.01
C LYS A 510 -20.93 1.20 -11.61
N ALA A 511 -19.90 1.29 -10.78
CA ALA A 511 -18.53 1.61 -11.19
C ALA A 511 -17.65 0.36 -11.14
N PRO A 512 -16.69 0.18 -12.08
CA PRO A 512 -15.75 -0.93 -12.02
C PRO A 512 -14.82 -0.82 -10.82
N MET A 513 -14.36 -1.95 -10.27
CA MET A 513 -13.48 -2.00 -9.10
C MET A 513 -12.22 -1.16 -9.29
N GLY A 514 -11.56 -1.28 -10.44
CA GLY A 514 -10.35 -0.51 -10.74
C GLY A 514 -10.54 1.00 -10.59
N LYS A 515 -11.72 1.53 -10.98
CA LYS A 515 -12.01 2.96 -10.80
C LYS A 515 -12.20 3.34 -9.33
N ALA A 516 -12.78 2.46 -8.53
CA ALA A 516 -12.90 2.67 -7.10
C ALA A 516 -11.53 2.60 -6.41
N GLU A 517 -10.67 1.67 -6.82
CA GLU A 517 -9.27 1.57 -6.37
C GLU A 517 -8.48 2.84 -6.70
N GLU A 518 -8.50 3.32 -7.95
CA GLU A 518 -7.90 4.60 -8.34
C GLU A 518 -8.45 5.77 -7.53
N THR A 519 -9.75 5.77 -7.21
CA THR A 519 -10.35 6.88 -6.47
C THR A 519 -9.86 6.93 -5.03
N VAL A 520 -9.67 5.76 -4.40
CA VAL A 520 -9.31 5.62 -2.99
C VAL A 520 -7.80 5.60 -2.77
N ALA A 521 -7.06 4.84 -3.58
CA ALA A 521 -5.61 4.63 -3.49
C ALA A 521 -4.80 5.42 -4.53
N GLY A 522 -5.43 5.88 -5.60
CA GLY A 522 -4.75 6.53 -6.74
C GLY A 522 -4.01 5.56 -7.67
N ILE A 523 -4.13 4.26 -7.43
CA ILE A 523 -3.62 3.16 -8.25
C ILE A 523 -4.62 2.01 -8.20
N ASP A 524 -4.74 1.23 -9.27
CA ASP A 524 -5.59 0.04 -9.31
C ASP A 524 -4.80 -1.28 -9.15
N HIS A 525 -5.55 -2.38 -9.01
CA HIS A 525 -4.96 -3.71 -8.90
C HIS A 525 -4.20 -4.15 -10.15
N THR A 526 -4.53 -3.65 -11.34
CA THR A 526 -3.84 -4.05 -12.57
C THR A 526 -2.41 -3.52 -12.57
N GLN A 527 -2.24 -2.27 -12.14
CA GLN A 527 -0.95 -1.60 -11.99
C GLN A 527 -0.11 -2.26 -10.89
N VAL A 528 -0.72 -2.53 -9.72
CA VAL A 528 -0.04 -3.21 -8.60
C VAL A 528 0.36 -4.64 -8.99
N GLY A 529 -0.52 -5.35 -9.68
CA GLY A 529 -0.27 -6.69 -10.19
C GLY A 529 0.87 -6.71 -11.20
N GLN A 530 0.97 -5.70 -12.07
CA GLN A 530 2.07 -5.57 -13.02
C GLN A 530 3.42 -5.38 -12.32
N ILE A 531 3.49 -4.55 -11.28
CA ILE A 531 4.70 -4.35 -10.47
C ILE A 531 5.10 -5.69 -9.82
N LEU A 532 4.14 -6.40 -9.23
CA LEU A 532 4.41 -7.70 -8.61
C LEU A 532 4.84 -8.77 -9.63
N ALA A 533 4.21 -8.81 -10.80
CA ALA A 533 4.57 -9.72 -11.89
C ALA A 533 6.03 -9.53 -12.34
N ARG A 534 6.49 -8.28 -12.45
CA ARG A 534 7.91 -7.98 -12.74
C ARG A 534 8.84 -8.42 -11.62
N SER A 535 8.47 -8.17 -10.37
CA SER A 535 9.24 -8.61 -9.20
C SER A 535 9.39 -10.14 -9.15
N TRP A 536 8.35 -10.87 -9.53
CA TRP A 536 8.35 -12.33 -9.64
C TRP A 536 9.04 -12.87 -10.90
N GLY A 537 9.47 -12.01 -11.82
CA GLY A 537 10.07 -12.41 -13.08
C GLY A 537 9.12 -13.22 -13.97
N LEU A 538 7.82 -12.90 -13.94
CA LEU A 538 6.83 -13.51 -14.84
C LEU A 538 7.10 -13.09 -16.29
N ASP A 539 6.69 -13.94 -17.23
CA ASP A 539 6.82 -13.66 -18.66
C ASP A 539 6.03 -12.40 -19.07
N GLU A 540 6.53 -11.71 -20.10
CA GLU A 540 5.96 -10.43 -20.55
C GLU A 540 4.48 -10.55 -20.96
N SER A 541 4.10 -11.66 -21.62
CA SER A 541 2.71 -11.95 -21.99
C SER A 541 1.81 -12.06 -20.76
N LEU A 542 2.24 -12.80 -19.73
CA LEU A 542 1.51 -12.95 -18.48
C LEU A 542 1.43 -11.63 -17.70
N GLY A 543 2.52 -10.85 -17.67
CA GLY A 543 2.53 -9.51 -17.08
C GLY A 543 1.56 -8.55 -17.79
N ARG A 544 1.37 -8.72 -19.11
CA ARG A 544 0.39 -7.95 -19.90
C ARG A 544 -1.04 -8.32 -19.54
N VAL A 545 -1.35 -9.61 -19.41
CA VAL A 545 -2.67 -10.10 -18.96
C VAL A 545 -3.03 -9.48 -17.61
N VAL A 546 -2.13 -9.52 -16.63
CA VAL A 546 -2.37 -8.90 -15.32
C VAL A 546 -2.65 -7.40 -15.44
N ALA A 547 -1.93 -6.70 -16.31
CA ALA A 547 -2.04 -5.26 -16.48
C ALA A 547 -3.25 -4.80 -17.31
N GLN A 548 -3.79 -5.64 -18.20
CA GLN A 548 -4.73 -5.18 -19.24
C GLN A 548 -6.03 -6.00 -19.34
N HIS A 549 -6.25 -7.01 -18.50
CA HIS A 549 -7.44 -7.87 -18.62
C HIS A 549 -8.80 -7.14 -18.51
N HIS A 550 -8.89 -5.93 -17.93
CA HIS A 550 -10.15 -5.13 -17.96
C HIS A 550 -10.33 -4.31 -19.25
N ALA A 551 -9.23 -4.02 -19.95
CA ALA A 551 -9.22 -3.21 -21.16
C ALA A 551 -8.14 -3.74 -22.13
N PRO A 552 -8.31 -4.97 -22.64
CA PRO A 552 -7.29 -5.61 -23.45
C PRO A 552 -7.14 -4.89 -24.80
N ALA A 553 -5.90 -4.78 -25.29
CA ALA A 553 -5.61 -4.21 -26.60
C ALA A 553 -6.27 -5.04 -27.73
N GLU A 554 -6.51 -4.42 -28.89
CA GLU A 554 -7.22 -5.06 -30.00
C GLU A 554 -6.48 -6.29 -30.55
N GLU A 555 -5.15 -6.28 -30.51
CA GLU A 555 -4.25 -7.34 -30.94
C GLU A 555 -3.93 -8.37 -29.84
N ASP A 556 -4.25 -8.09 -28.58
CA ASP A 556 -3.89 -8.94 -27.43
C ASP A 556 -4.95 -10.02 -27.18
N ARG A 557 -4.84 -11.12 -27.92
CA ARG A 557 -5.75 -12.27 -27.81
C ARG A 557 -5.71 -12.94 -26.44
N PHE A 558 -4.56 -12.94 -25.77
CA PHE A 558 -4.42 -13.59 -24.47
C PHE A 558 -5.17 -12.82 -23.39
N SER A 559 -5.00 -11.49 -23.33
CA SER A 559 -5.75 -10.65 -22.39
C SER A 559 -7.25 -10.64 -22.70
N GLN A 560 -7.66 -10.69 -23.97
CA GLN A 560 -9.08 -10.79 -24.37
C GLN A 560 -9.73 -12.11 -23.91
N LEU A 561 -9.04 -13.23 -24.08
CA LEU A 561 -9.50 -14.54 -23.62
C LEU A 561 -9.70 -14.52 -22.09
N VAL A 562 -8.72 -13.99 -21.35
CA VAL A 562 -8.78 -13.92 -19.89
C VAL A 562 -9.86 -12.95 -19.42
N ALA A 563 -10.07 -11.83 -20.12
CA ALA A 563 -11.16 -10.89 -19.84
C ALA A 563 -12.54 -11.56 -19.95
N LEU A 564 -12.78 -12.28 -21.05
CA LEU A 564 -14.01 -13.02 -21.27
C LEU A 564 -14.19 -14.13 -20.21
N ALA A 565 -13.12 -14.83 -19.87
CA ALA A 565 -13.14 -15.85 -18.84
C ALA A 565 -13.44 -15.28 -17.44
N SER A 566 -12.88 -14.12 -17.09
CA SER A 566 -13.11 -13.45 -15.80
C SER A 566 -14.56 -12.98 -15.69
N PHE A 567 -15.15 -12.49 -16.79
CA PHE A 567 -16.57 -12.15 -16.83
C PHE A 567 -17.47 -13.35 -16.49
N PHE A 568 -17.29 -14.49 -17.17
CA PHE A 568 -18.06 -15.71 -16.86
C PHE A 568 -17.77 -16.24 -15.45
N ALA A 569 -16.52 -16.17 -14.99
CA ALA A 569 -16.16 -16.55 -13.63
C ALA A 569 -16.86 -15.68 -12.59
N GLY A 570 -17.05 -14.39 -12.86
CA GLY A 570 -17.78 -13.45 -12.01
C GLY A 570 -19.26 -13.80 -11.85
N VAL A 571 -19.89 -14.44 -12.84
CA VAL A 571 -21.28 -14.94 -12.77
C VAL A 571 -21.41 -16.05 -11.73
N VAL A 572 -20.47 -16.98 -11.70
CA VAL A 572 -20.52 -18.15 -10.80
C VAL A 572 -19.89 -17.85 -9.43
N TYR A 573 -18.74 -17.21 -9.45
CA TYR A 573 -17.94 -16.86 -8.28
C TYR A 573 -17.65 -15.34 -8.29
N PRO A 574 -18.66 -14.50 -7.98
CA PRO A 574 -18.47 -13.07 -7.89
C PRO A 574 -17.44 -12.75 -6.81
N TYR A 575 -16.58 -11.77 -7.10
CA TYR A 575 -15.55 -11.34 -6.17
C TYR A 575 -15.52 -9.81 -5.98
N PRO A 576 -15.60 -9.33 -4.71
CA PRO A 576 -15.88 -10.08 -3.48
C PRO A 576 -17.26 -10.74 -3.54
N LYS A 577 -17.53 -11.71 -2.66
CA LYS A 577 -18.74 -12.56 -2.73
C LYS A 577 -20.07 -11.80 -2.80
N ASN A 578 -20.13 -10.60 -2.24
CA ASN A 578 -21.31 -9.73 -2.24
C ASN A 578 -21.31 -8.70 -3.38
N ALA A 579 -20.42 -8.84 -4.37
CA ALA A 579 -20.32 -7.93 -5.50
C ALA A 579 -21.63 -7.96 -6.30
N GLY A 580 -22.30 -6.81 -6.37
CA GLY A 580 -23.57 -6.64 -7.04
C GLY A 580 -23.45 -5.96 -8.40
N TYR A 581 -22.44 -6.32 -9.21
CA TYR A 581 -22.27 -5.72 -10.53
C TYR A 581 -23.51 -6.00 -11.39
N PRO A 582 -24.24 -4.98 -11.87
CA PRO A 582 -25.51 -5.18 -12.59
C PRO A 582 -25.46 -6.18 -13.77
N PRO A 583 -24.39 -6.24 -14.59
CA PRO A 583 -24.29 -7.21 -15.69
C PRO A 583 -24.13 -8.65 -15.20
N ILE A 584 -23.35 -8.83 -14.13
CA ILE A 584 -23.17 -10.13 -13.48
C ILE A 584 -24.51 -10.58 -12.89
N GLN A 585 -25.23 -9.68 -12.22
CA GLN A 585 -26.55 -9.95 -11.67
C GLN A 585 -27.58 -10.29 -12.76
N ALA A 586 -27.63 -9.52 -13.84
CA ALA A 586 -28.51 -9.80 -14.98
C ALA A 586 -28.23 -11.20 -15.56
N MET A 587 -26.95 -11.56 -15.72
CA MET A 587 -26.58 -12.88 -16.21
C MET A 587 -26.84 -14.00 -15.19
N GLN A 588 -26.69 -13.74 -13.89
CA GLN A 588 -27.05 -14.67 -12.83
C GLN A 588 -28.56 -14.95 -12.81
N GLU A 589 -29.38 -13.92 -12.97
CA GLU A 589 -30.84 -14.05 -13.12
C GLU A 589 -31.16 -14.94 -14.33
N MET A 590 -30.59 -14.64 -15.50
CA MET A 590 -30.76 -15.44 -16.72
C MET A 590 -30.35 -16.91 -16.55
N VAL A 591 -29.28 -17.20 -15.79
CA VAL A 591 -28.83 -18.58 -15.51
C VAL A 591 -29.77 -19.29 -14.52
N SER A 592 -30.24 -18.58 -13.50
CA SER A 592 -31.05 -19.15 -12.41
C SER A 592 -32.49 -19.54 -12.81
N GLU A 593 -33.07 -18.88 -13.82
CA GLU A 593 -34.41 -19.17 -14.35
C GLU A 593 -34.47 -20.45 -15.20
N GLY A 594 -33.36 -21.17 -15.29
CA GLY A 594 -33.37 -22.62 -15.50
C GLY A 594 -33.28 -23.10 -16.94
N GLY A 595 -32.85 -22.28 -17.91
CA GLY A 595 -32.37 -22.74 -19.22
C GLY A 595 -33.26 -23.76 -19.98
N GLN A 596 -34.54 -23.90 -19.61
CA GLN A 596 -35.47 -24.84 -20.21
C GLN A 596 -36.32 -24.08 -21.20
N THR A 597 -35.90 -24.11 -22.47
CA THR A 597 -36.74 -23.81 -23.64
C THR A 597 -37.62 -22.57 -23.47
N LEU A 598 -37.01 -21.42 -23.30
CA LEU A 598 -37.55 -20.24 -23.96
C LEU A 598 -36.63 -19.96 -25.14
N GLY A 599 -37.21 -19.85 -26.34
CA GLY A 599 -36.53 -19.09 -27.37
C GLY A 599 -36.21 -17.75 -26.72
N ILE A 600 -34.94 -17.39 -26.77
CA ILE A 600 -34.39 -16.18 -26.16
C ILE A 600 -35.34 -15.04 -26.54
N ASP A 601 -35.93 -14.36 -25.56
CA ASP A 601 -36.54 -13.07 -25.85
C ASP A 601 -35.39 -12.05 -25.91
N LEU A 602 -34.67 -12.08 -27.03
CA LEU A 602 -33.69 -11.05 -27.39
C LEU A 602 -34.37 -9.67 -27.54
N ASP A 603 -35.70 -9.58 -27.45
CA ASP A 603 -36.47 -8.34 -27.56
C ASP A 603 -36.58 -7.59 -26.21
N ASP A 604 -36.13 -8.14 -25.07
CA ASP A 604 -35.85 -7.33 -23.86
C ASP A 604 -34.52 -6.57 -24.05
N GLU A 605 -34.62 -5.47 -24.81
CA GLU A 605 -33.50 -4.61 -25.15
C GLU A 605 -32.76 -4.09 -23.90
N ASP A 606 -33.43 -3.91 -22.77
CA ASP A 606 -32.83 -3.30 -21.58
C ASP A 606 -31.85 -4.26 -20.87
N GLN A 607 -32.19 -5.55 -20.76
CA GLN A 607 -31.28 -6.55 -20.19
C GLN A 607 -30.10 -6.85 -21.13
N VAL A 608 -30.37 -7.04 -22.42
CA VAL A 608 -29.32 -7.32 -23.42
C VAL A 608 -28.36 -6.13 -23.54
N LYS A 609 -28.87 -4.90 -23.51
CA LYS A 609 -28.06 -3.67 -23.53
C LYS A 609 -27.21 -3.50 -22.27
N ALA A 610 -27.72 -3.88 -21.11
CA ALA A 610 -26.95 -3.86 -19.86
C ALA A 610 -25.76 -4.84 -19.88
N VAL A 611 -25.96 -6.05 -20.42
CA VAL A 611 -24.88 -7.04 -20.59
C VAL A 611 -23.91 -6.62 -21.70
N ARG A 612 -24.40 -6.10 -22.84
CA ARG A 612 -23.56 -5.55 -23.93
C ARG A 612 -22.66 -4.42 -23.48
N ALA A 613 -23.13 -3.56 -22.58
CA ALA A 613 -22.34 -2.44 -22.07
C ALA A 613 -21.14 -2.85 -21.20
N PHE A 614 -21.05 -4.12 -20.79
CA PHE A 614 -20.08 -4.59 -19.80
C PHE A 614 -19.34 -5.89 -20.16
N LEU A 615 -19.78 -6.64 -21.18
CA LEU A 615 -18.88 -7.57 -21.85
C LEU A 615 -17.69 -6.76 -22.39
N PRO A 616 -16.46 -7.30 -22.36
CA PRO A 616 -15.28 -6.50 -22.67
C PRO A 616 -15.36 -5.89 -24.09
N GLY A 617 -15.66 -4.59 -24.17
CA GLY A 617 -15.37 -3.66 -25.26
C GLY A 617 -15.94 -3.86 -26.69
N GLU A 618 -15.71 -2.82 -27.51
CA GLU A 618 -15.87 -2.82 -28.98
C GLU A 618 -15.15 -3.98 -29.69
N TRP A 619 -14.23 -4.68 -29.02
CA TRP A 619 -13.46 -5.77 -29.61
C TRP A 619 -14.29 -7.02 -29.82
N VAL A 620 -15.35 -7.28 -29.04
CA VAL A 620 -16.27 -8.40 -29.32
C VAL A 620 -16.96 -8.21 -30.68
N GLU A 621 -17.36 -6.96 -30.99
CA GLU A 621 -17.95 -6.62 -32.28
C GLU A 621 -16.89 -6.67 -33.41
N LYS A 622 -15.68 -6.16 -33.17
CA LYS A 622 -14.57 -6.15 -34.15
C LYS A 622 -13.94 -7.54 -34.39
N SER A 623 -14.05 -8.47 -33.44
CA SER A 623 -13.53 -9.84 -33.55
C SER A 623 -14.45 -10.78 -34.35
N GLY A 624 -15.60 -10.27 -34.83
CA GLY A 624 -16.56 -11.06 -35.61
C GLY A 624 -17.17 -12.20 -34.80
N MET A 625 -17.24 -12.06 -33.47
CA MET A 625 -17.97 -12.99 -32.61
C MET A 625 -19.43 -12.54 -32.50
N GLU A 626 -20.36 -13.48 -32.70
CA GLU A 626 -21.78 -13.19 -32.54
C GLU A 626 -22.10 -13.12 -31.05
N PHE A 627 -22.47 -11.92 -30.60
CA PHE A 627 -22.78 -11.62 -29.20
C PHE A 627 -23.78 -12.63 -28.60
N ASP A 628 -24.85 -12.93 -29.31
CA ASP A 628 -25.91 -13.82 -28.82
C ASP A 628 -25.39 -15.26 -28.58
N LYS A 629 -24.44 -15.71 -29.41
CA LYS A 629 -23.78 -17.02 -29.22
C LYS A 629 -22.79 -17.01 -28.05
N LEU A 630 -22.09 -15.89 -27.82
CA LEU A 630 -21.24 -15.75 -26.63
C LEU A 630 -22.06 -15.72 -25.34
N LEU A 631 -23.20 -15.04 -25.36
CA LEU A 631 -24.12 -15.01 -24.23
C LEU A 631 -24.68 -16.42 -23.96
N ALA A 632 -25.13 -17.11 -25.00
CA ALA A 632 -25.60 -18.50 -24.90
C ALA A 632 -24.51 -19.44 -24.36
N LEU A 633 -23.26 -19.27 -24.82
CA LEU A 633 -22.13 -20.04 -24.29
C LEU A 633 -21.96 -19.81 -22.80
N GLY A 634 -21.95 -18.55 -22.34
CA GLY A 634 -21.80 -18.25 -20.93
C GLY A 634 -22.92 -18.84 -20.07
N MET A 635 -24.17 -18.77 -20.53
CA MET A 635 -25.32 -19.38 -19.84
C MET A 635 -25.20 -20.90 -19.70
N GLN A 636 -24.65 -21.57 -20.72
CA GLN A 636 -24.47 -23.03 -20.73
C GLN A 636 -23.23 -23.46 -19.93
N LEU A 637 -22.14 -22.69 -20.02
CA LEU A 637 -20.85 -23.00 -19.42
C LEU A 637 -20.83 -22.74 -17.91
N CYS A 638 -21.49 -21.69 -17.41
CA CYS A 638 -21.47 -21.33 -16.00
C CYS A 638 -21.86 -22.49 -15.05
N PRO A 639 -22.96 -23.24 -15.26
CA PRO A 639 -23.30 -24.40 -14.44
C PRO A 639 -22.28 -25.55 -14.52
N ASP A 640 -21.67 -25.78 -15.69
CA ASP A 640 -20.65 -26.82 -15.87
C ASP A 640 -19.38 -26.45 -15.09
N ILE A 641 -19.00 -25.17 -15.12
CA ILE A 641 -17.87 -24.62 -14.35
C ILE A 641 -18.11 -24.70 -12.85
N GLU A 642 -19.30 -24.36 -12.37
CA GLU A 642 -19.62 -24.46 -10.94
C GLU A 642 -19.41 -25.89 -10.42
N LYS A 643 -19.93 -26.89 -11.15
CA LYS A 643 -19.72 -28.31 -10.81
C LYS A 643 -18.24 -28.68 -10.82
N LEU A 644 -17.50 -28.26 -11.85
CA LEU A 644 -16.08 -28.58 -12.00
C LEU A 644 -15.23 -27.95 -10.88
N VAL A 645 -15.45 -26.66 -10.59
CA VAL A 645 -14.73 -25.94 -9.53
C VAL A 645 -15.09 -26.49 -8.16
N GLU A 646 -16.36 -26.84 -7.90
CA GLU A 646 -16.77 -27.47 -6.65
C GLU A 646 -16.15 -28.86 -6.46
N LYS A 647 -16.10 -29.65 -7.54
CA LYS A 647 -15.40 -30.93 -7.57
C LYS A 647 -13.94 -30.70 -7.17
N ILE A 648 -13.24 -29.77 -7.81
CA ILE A 648 -11.84 -29.44 -7.46
C ILE A 648 -11.71 -28.94 -6.01
N ARG A 649 -12.61 -28.05 -5.56
CA ARG A 649 -12.64 -27.49 -4.20
C ARG A 649 -12.77 -28.57 -3.14
N SER A 650 -13.73 -29.48 -3.30
CA SER A 650 -13.97 -30.57 -2.33
C SER A 650 -12.74 -31.46 -2.16
N SER A 651 -12.04 -31.80 -3.25
CA SER A 651 -10.77 -32.53 -3.13
C SER A 651 -9.62 -31.77 -2.46
N MET A 652 -9.77 -30.45 -2.25
CA MET A 652 -8.78 -29.67 -1.51
C MET A 652 -8.96 -29.78 0.00
N GLN A 653 -10.17 -30.09 0.47
CA GLN A 653 -10.56 -30.08 1.87
C GLN A 653 -10.35 -31.45 2.55
N ASP A 654 -10.40 -32.53 1.76
CA ASP A 654 -10.01 -33.90 2.14
C ASP A 654 -8.48 -34.13 2.10
#